data_AF-A0A2E0WDL8-F1
#
_entry.id   AF-A0A2E0WDL8-F1
#
_cell.length_a   1.000
_cell.length_b   1.000
_cell.length_c   1.000
_cell.angle_alpha   90.00
_cell.angle_beta   90.00
_cell.angle_gamma   90.00
#
_symmetry.space_group_name_H-M   'P 1'
#
loop_
_entity.id
_entity.type
_entity.pdbx_description
1 polymer ?
#
loop_
_entity_poly.entity_id
_entity_poly.type
_entity_poly.pdbx_seq_one_letter_code
_entity_poly.pdbx_strand_id
1 'polypeptide(L)'
;MQWRESGKAMANIGYRLLRARVSTVEAAGLVHSTAAISPSFETSLLPRTTVQQAVATGLAGAISYGLTATLQSSLEAIADRAIGGYQRSEHLRRAAVLAADVTAFGMALSVRKVLRQHDDEGIWRAAARTASFRVATGAAAGAVAVSVDGAVDTVRGRHDSGTVNLPVVLTTGAAAATALHLARSRRLLDTATDTDQYGIPVRNASLVQPLQAIAVGTGVSLLLYGLSRVEDAVASGVGAAVGWALPGLSPAAKAIGHGVALGGLALGIERAIAIATAATERAGSAIEPAYRSRPTSASVSGGPRSKIDWSTIGREGRRFVNMTLSAGDIEEVTGEPATDPIRVFVGYESAPSPNSRAYLAMQELERFGAFDRPYIVVYSATGSGYVNYVASESVELMTGGDVAGVCVQYSVRPSFLSLDRVGTAWESTLALLTALAWRIRSMPEADQPKVLLFGESLGSQAALDVFEKEGTAGFDILDIDRALFLGTPYASKWRRDWLHNPEEIDPAGMVVEVQSAKEFEDLPAELSQAARVVLLTHGNDPIPKFGPILTIQRPYWLSDEYPRPDGVPEGMRWFPLFSFVLVGLDLLNADDVTPGVFDAYAHDYRKDIPEIVRLSYGFDVEPATMERIERALRQRELEWAERRIVAEKLDNAEQQIRATLADWGVDHTVLPNVVAPVKATEPDPYRAPTEHDLNPSLR
;
A
#
# COMPACT_ATOMS: atom_id res chain seq x y z
N MET A 1 33.37 33.81 18.33
CA MET A 1 32.95 34.81 17.32
C MET A 1 31.83 34.28 16.43
N GLN A 2 31.93 33.06 15.87
CA GLN A 2 30.87 32.40 15.07
C GLN A 2 29.48 32.35 15.72
N TRP A 3 29.36 32.01 17.01
CA TRP A 3 28.06 31.98 17.71
C TRP A 3 27.34 33.35 17.80
N ARG A 4 28.12 34.45 17.84
CA ARG A 4 27.59 35.82 17.89
C ARG A 4 27.15 36.31 16.51
N GLU A 5 27.85 35.89 15.46
CA GLU A 5 27.50 36.14 14.06
C GLU A 5 26.20 35.38 13.68
N SER A 6 26.12 34.08 14.03
CA SER A 6 24.92 33.26 13.83
C SER A 6 23.71 33.80 14.59
N GLY A 7 23.89 34.30 15.83
CA GLY A 7 22.82 34.93 16.60
C GLY A 7 22.28 36.22 15.97
N LYS A 8 23.15 37.06 15.40
CA LYS A 8 22.74 38.28 14.67
C LYS A 8 22.02 37.96 13.35
N ALA A 9 22.49 36.95 12.63
CA ALA A 9 21.84 36.48 11.41
C ALA A 9 20.42 35.95 11.70
N MET A 10 20.27 35.12 12.74
CA MET A 10 18.97 34.61 13.19
C MET A 10 18.03 35.73 13.66
N ALA A 11 18.53 36.71 14.41
CA ALA A 11 17.74 37.87 14.84
C ALA A 11 17.26 38.73 13.66
N ASN A 12 18.10 38.93 12.64
CA ASN A 12 17.73 39.64 11.42
C ASN A 12 16.68 38.88 10.59
N ILE A 13 16.78 37.55 10.52
CA ILE A 13 15.76 36.71 9.86
C ILE A 13 14.43 36.81 10.62
N GLY A 14 14.43 36.68 11.95
CA GLY A 14 13.23 36.83 12.78
C GLY A 14 12.57 38.20 12.62
N TYR A 15 13.36 39.28 12.59
CA TYR A 15 12.85 40.63 12.37
C TYR A 15 12.23 40.81 10.97
N ARG A 16 12.83 40.22 9.94
CA ARG A 16 12.28 40.22 8.57
C ARG A 16 10.96 39.46 8.50
N LEU A 17 10.86 38.30 9.15
CA LEU A 17 9.62 37.50 9.19
C LEU A 17 8.48 38.24 9.93
N LEU A 18 8.78 38.94 11.02
CA LEU A 18 7.79 39.73 11.76
C LEU A 18 7.20 40.90 10.97
N ARG A 19 7.91 41.36 9.93
CA ARG A 19 7.47 42.44 9.03
C ARG A 19 7.08 41.95 7.64
N ALA A 20 7.21 40.65 7.39
CA ALA A 20 6.86 40.07 6.10
C ALA A 20 5.36 40.25 5.84
N ARG A 21 5.04 40.57 4.60
CA ARG A 21 3.68 40.71 4.10
C ARG A 21 3.46 39.74 2.96
N VAL A 22 2.21 39.32 2.81
CA VAL A 22 1.73 38.41 1.78
C VAL A 22 0.46 38.99 1.17
N SER A 23 0.19 38.66 -0.10
CA SER A 23 -1.09 38.99 -0.74
C SER A 23 -2.28 38.32 -0.03
N THR A 24 -3.50 38.80 -0.27
CA THR A 24 -4.74 38.19 0.24
C THR A 24 -4.90 36.74 -0.24
N VAL A 25 -4.53 36.44 -1.49
CA VAL A 25 -4.47 35.07 -2.04
C VAL A 25 -3.50 34.18 -1.25
N GLU A 26 -2.25 34.60 -1.09
CA GLU A 26 -1.25 33.86 -0.32
C GLU A 26 -1.70 33.69 1.15
N ALA A 27 -2.29 34.73 1.75
CA ALA A 27 -2.80 34.70 3.11
C ALA A 27 -3.91 33.65 3.28
N ALA A 28 -4.89 33.61 2.37
CA ALA A 28 -5.94 32.61 2.39
C ALA A 28 -5.38 31.18 2.21
N GLY A 29 -4.45 30.99 1.27
CA GLY A 29 -3.74 29.73 1.08
C GLY A 29 -3.01 29.27 2.34
N LEU A 30 -2.27 30.18 2.98
CA LEU A 30 -1.52 29.90 4.21
C LEU A 30 -2.45 29.57 5.38
N VAL A 31 -3.51 30.35 5.62
CA VAL A 31 -4.51 30.05 6.66
C VAL A 31 -5.08 28.64 6.49
N HIS A 32 -5.50 28.27 5.28
CA HIS A 32 -6.07 26.94 5.04
C HIS A 32 -5.02 25.83 5.17
N SER A 33 -3.80 26.03 4.66
CA SER A 33 -2.71 25.05 4.78
C SER A 33 -2.29 24.79 6.24
N THR A 34 -2.23 25.84 7.07
CA THR A 34 -1.95 25.71 8.50
C THR A 34 -3.11 25.03 9.22
N ALA A 35 -4.36 25.34 8.87
CA ALA A 35 -5.53 24.64 9.39
C ALA A 35 -5.54 23.14 9.02
N ALA A 36 -5.01 22.79 7.84
CA ALA A 36 -4.88 21.41 7.35
C ALA A 36 -3.80 20.58 8.08
N ILE A 37 -2.98 21.20 8.95
CA ILE A 37 -2.04 20.48 9.81
C ILE A 37 -2.82 19.57 10.76
N SER A 38 -3.90 20.05 11.41
CA SER A 38 -4.64 19.22 12.36
C SER A 38 -5.13 17.88 11.79
N PRO A 39 -5.79 17.83 10.62
CA PRO A 39 -6.19 16.55 10.01
C PRO A 39 -5.04 15.67 9.56
N SER A 40 -3.82 16.18 9.33
CA SER A 40 -2.68 15.32 8.99
C SER A 40 -2.20 14.48 10.17
N PHE A 41 -2.52 14.87 11.41
CA PHE A 41 -2.19 14.14 12.64
C PHE A 41 -3.29 13.17 13.10
N GLU A 42 -4.33 12.97 12.31
CA GLU A 42 -5.34 11.96 12.65
C GLU A 42 -4.78 10.54 12.61
N THR A 43 -5.33 9.68 13.47
CA THR A 43 -5.03 8.25 13.43
C THR A 43 -5.46 7.71 12.06
N SER A 44 -4.51 7.11 11.35
CA SER A 44 -4.76 6.35 10.12
C SER A 44 -4.86 4.86 10.47
N LEU A 45 -4.92 3.96 9.49
CA LEU A 45 -5.01 2.52 9.78
C LEU A 45 -3.80 2.04 10.58
N LEU A 46 -2.61 2.56 10.25
CA LEU A 46 -1.33 2.14 10.84
C LEU A 46 -0.58 3.33 11.48
N PRO A 47 0.31 3.07 12.45
CA PRO A 47 1.20 4.09 13.00
C PRO A 47 2.16 4.60 11.93
N ARG A 48 2.57 5.87 12.07
CA ARG A 48 3.47 6.54 11.13
C ARG A 48 4.75 6.94 11.82
N THR A 49 5.87 6.79 11.12
CA THR A 49 7.16 7.34 11.57
C THR A 49 7.15 8.87 11.52
N THR A 50 8.09 9.52 12.22
CA THR A 50 8.25 10.99 12.19
C THR A 50 8.44 11.53 10.77
N VAL A 51 9.16 10.80 9.92
CA VAL A 51 9.40 11.18 8.52
C VAL A 51 8.10 11.09 7.71
N GLN A 52 7.35 10.00 7.84
CA GLN A 52 6.06 9.84 7.16
C GLN A 52 5.03 10.88 7.63
N GLN A 53 5.02 11.22 8.92
CA GLN A 53 4.17 12.29 9.45
C GLN A 53 4.54 13.66 8.84
N ALA A 54 5.84 13.94 8.69
CA ALA A 54 6.31 15.16 8.04
C ALA A 54 5.88 15.22 6.56
N VAL A 55 6.00 14.11 5.84
CA VAL A 55 5.53 13.98 4.44
C VAL A 55 4.02 14.20 4.35
N ALA A 56 3.22 13.52 5.18
CA ALA A 56 1.77 13.68 5.23
C ALA A 56 1.36 15.14 5.45
N THR A 57 2.00 15.80 6.41
CA THR A 57 1.72 17.20 6.77
C THR A 57 2.14 18.15 5.65
N GLY A 58 3.31 17.93 5.04
CA GLY A 58 3.80 18.72 3.92
C GLY A 58 2.89 18.63 2.69
N LEU A 59 2.49 17.40 2.31
CA LEU A 59 1.56 17.18 1.19
C LEU A 59 0.18 17.77 1.48
N ALA A 60 -0.36 17.56 2.69
CA ALA A 60 -1.66 18.12 3.06
C ALA A 60 -1.66 19.65 3.01
N GLY A 61 -0.60 20.28 3.52
CA GLY A 61 -0.42 21.73 3.47
C GLY A 61 -0.25 22.26 2.05
N ALA A 62 0.62 21.64 1.24
CA ALA A 62 0.90 22.07 -0.14
C ALA A 62 -0.34 21.96 -1.05
N ILE A 63 -1.07 20.84 -0.97
CA ILE A 63 -2.33 20.64 -1.72
C ILE A 63 -3.39 21.65 -1.26
N SER A 64 -3.55 21.86 0.06
CA SER A 64 -4.50 22.86 0.59
C SER A 64 -4.16 24.26 0.11
N TYR A 65 -2.88 24.63 0.16
CA TYR A 65 -2.39 25.93 -0.28
C TYR A 65 -2.69 26.13 -1.77
N GLY A 66 -2.24 25.21 -2.64
CA GLY A 66 -2.38 25.36 -4.10
C GLY A 66 -3.84 25.42 -4.55
N LEU A 67 -4.71 24.56 -4.00
CA LEU A 67 -6.14 24.59 -4.29
C LEU A 67 -6.79 25.92 -3.86
N THR A 68 -6.41 26.43 -2.68
CA THR A 68 -6.99 27.66 -2.12
C THR A 68 -6.49 28.90 -2.84
N ALA A 69 -5.19 28.98 -3.14
CA ALA A 69 -4.59 30.08 -3.89
C ALA A 69 -5.18 30.17 -5.30
N THR A 70 -5.40 29.03 -5.96
CA THR A 70 -6.07 28.97 -7.27
C THR A 70 -7.52 29.45 -7.19
N LEU A 71 -8.29 28.97 -6.20
CA LEU A 71 -9.66 29.41 -5.96
C LEU A 71 -9.72 30.91 -5.69
N GLN A 72 -8.88 31.41 -4.78
CA GLN A 72 -8.91 32.81 -4.38
C GLN A 72 -8.48 33.76 -5.49
N SER A 73 -7.45 33.39 -6.26
CA SER A 73 -7.09 34.16 -7.46
C SER A 73 -8.25 34.24 -8.46
N SER A 74 -9.05 33.18 -8.56
CA SER A 74 -10.23 33.16 -9.43
C SER A 74 -11.35 34.05 -8.87
N LEU A 75 -11.60 34.03 -7.56
CA LEU A 75 -12.60 34.87 -6.90
C LEU A 75 -12.22 36.35 -6.95
N GLU A 76 -10.94 36.69 -6.74
CA GLU A 76 -10.43 38.05 -6.90
C GLU A 76 -10.60 38.55 -8.34
N ALA A 77 -10.27 37.73 -9.34
CA ALA A 77 -10.48 38.09 -10.75
C ALA A 77 -11.96 38.34 -11.10
N ILE A 78 -12.87 37.55 -10.54
CA ILE A 78 -14.32 37.74 -10.70
C ILE A 78 -14.77 39.04 -10.03
N ALA A 79 -14.31 39.30 -8.80
CA ALA A 79 -14.64 40.51 -8.04
C ALA A 79 -14.13 41.77 -8.76
N ASP A 80 -12.88 41.76 -9.23
CA ASP A 80 -12.27 42.87 -9.97
C ASP A 80 -13.03 43.15 -11.27
N ARG A 81 -13.47 42.10 -11.97
CA ARG A 81 -14.31 42.25 -13.17
C ARG A 81 -15.68 42.85 -12.83
N ALA A 82 -16.31 42.43 -11.73
CA ALA A 82 -17.62 42.91 -11.31
C ALA A 82 -17.63 44.39 -10.94
N ILE A 83 -16.52 44.92 -10.40
CA ILE A 83 -16.41 46.33 -10.00
C ILE A 83 -15.83 47.25 -11.09
N GLY A 84 -15.54 46.73 -12.29
CA GLY A 84 -15.06 47.52 -13.42
C GLY A 84 -13.54 47.71 -13.50
N GLY A 85 -12.75 46.82 -12.89
CA GLY A 85 -11.29 46.78 -12.97
C GLY A 85 -10.54 47.51 -11.84
N TYR A 86 -9.20 47.45 -11.91
CA TYR A 86 -8.21 47.83 -10.88
C TYR A 86 -8.20 49.32 -10.43
N GLN A 87 -9.08 50.18 -10.97
CA GLN A 87 -9.04 51.65 -10.75
C GLN A 87 -9.99 52.17 -9.66
N ARG A 88 -10.60 51.31 -8.84
CA ARG A 88 -11.50 51.73 -7.74
C ARG A 88 -10.83 51.58 -6.37
N SER A 89 -11.45 52.19 -5.34
CA SER A 89 -10.90 52.19 -3.97
C SER A 89 -10.70 50.77 -3.44
N GLU A 90 -9.59 50.53 -2.74
CA GLU A 90 -9.23 49.23 -2.18
C GLU A 90 -10.31 48.69 -1.21
N HIS A 91 -11.03 49.60 -0.55
CA HIS A 91 -12.21 49.26 0.25
C HIS A 91 -13.32 48.58 -0.55
N LEU A 92 -13.63 49.09 -1.75
CA LEU A 92 -14.65 48.51 -2.60
C LEU A 92 -14.20 47.15 -3.15
N ARG A 93 -12.91 47.04 -3.50
CA ARG A 93 -12.30 45.78 -3.94
C ARG A 93 -12.38 44.71 -2.85
N ARG A 94 -11.94 45.02 -1.63
CA ARG A 94 -12.06 44.11 -0.47
C ARG A 94 -13.49 43.67 -0.19
N ALA A 95 -14.44 44.60 -0.23
CA ALA A 95 -15.86 44.27 -0.03
C ALA A 95 -16.39 43.34 -1.14
N ALA A 96 -15.97 43.54 -2.39
CA ALA A 96 -16.34 42.68 -3.51
C ALA A 96 -15.73 41.27 -3.38
N VAL A 97 -14.46 41.16 -2.97
CA VAL A 97 -13.80 39.85 -2.72
C VAL A 97 -14.48 39.12 -1.57
N LEU A 98 -14.74 39.80 -0.45
CA LEU A 98 -15.45 39.21 0.68
C LEU A 98 -16.86 38.75 0.28
N ALA A 99 -17.58 39.52 -0.54
CA ALA A 99 -18.89 39.12 -1.05
C ALA A 99 -18.80 37.88 -1.96
N ALA A 100 -17.76 37.81 -2.80
CA ALA A 100 -17.50 36.63 -3.64
C ALA A 100 -17.21 35.39 -2.79
N ASP A 101 -16.40 35.51 -1.73
CA ASP A 101 -16.13 34.44 -0.78
C ASP A 101 -17.38 33.93 -0.07
N VAL A 102 -18.18 34.84 0.51
CA VAL A 102 -19.41 34.47 1.22
C VAL A 102 -20.41 33.80 0.27
N THR A 103 -20.50 34.30 -0.97
CA THR A 103 -21.36 33.72 -2.00
C THR A 103 -20.90 32.32 -2.39
N ALA A 104 -19.59 32.15 -2.67
CA ALA A 104 -19.00 30.87 -3.01
C ALA A 104 -19.18 29.85 -1.88
N PHE A 105 -18.98 30.27 -0.63
CA PHE A 105 -19.22 29.46 0.56
C PHE A 105 -20.69 28.99 0.65
N GLY A 106 -21.65 29.90 0.55
CA GLY A 106 -23.08 29.58 0.63
C GLY A 106 -23.55 28.67 -0.51
N MET A 107 -23.07 28.90 -1.73
CA MET A 107 -23.36 28.04 -2.89
C MET A 107 -22.77 26.65 -2.68
N ALA A 108 -21.52 26.55 -2.24
CA ALA A 108 -20.85 25.29 -1.98
C ALA A 108 -21.54 24.44 -0.90
N LEU A 109 -22.01 25.07 0.19
CA LEU A 109 -22.82 24.39 1.21
C LEU A 109 -24.15 23.88 0.66
N SER A 110 -24.78 24.66 -0.22
CA SER A 110 -26.04 24.28 -0.88
C SER A 110 -25.85 23.08 -1.80
N VAL A 111 -24.81 23.09 -2.64
CA VAL A 111 -24.47 21.96 -3.51
C VAL A 111 -24.18 20.71 -2.68
N ARG A 112 -23.40 20.82 -1.60
CA ARG A 112 -23.11 19.68 -0.71
C ARG A 112 -24.37 19.11 -0.03
N LYS A 113 -25.35 19.97 0.29
CA LYS A 113 -26.63 19.53 0.87
C LYS A 113 -27.50 18.80 -0.16
N VAL A 114 -27.47 19.21 -1.43
CA VAL A 114 -28.22 18.57 -2.52
C VAL A 114 -27.55 17.27 -2.97
N LEU A 115 -26.22 17.28 -3.10
CA LEU A 115 -25.42 16.14 -3.53
C LEU A 115 -24.98 15.25 -2.36
N ARG A 116 -25.92 14.90 -1.46
CA ARG A 116 -25.65 13.90 -0.42
C ARG A 116 -25.16 12.59 -1.06
N GLN A 117 -24.24 11.94 -0.37
CA GLN A 117 -23.63 10.69 -0.81
C GLN A 117 -24.67 9.57 -0.83
N HIS A 118 -24.52 8.68 -1.80
CA HIS A 118 -25.23 7.40 -1.92
C HIS A 118 -24.20 6.36 -2.38
N ASP A 119 -24.42 5.08 -2.08
CA ASP A 119 -23.45 4.02 -2.37
C ASP A 119 -23.25 3.84 -3.89
N ASP A 120 -24.33 3.90 -4.67
CA ASP A 120 -24.29 3.71 -6.14
C ASP A 120 -24.16 5.01 -6.94
N GLU A 121 -23.62 6.08 -6.33
CA GLU A 121 -23.53 7.34 -7.04
C GLU A 121 -22.41 7.36 -8.10
N GLY A 122 -22.69 8.01 -9.24
CA GLY A 122 -21.68 8.21 -10.27
C GLY A 122 -20.53 9.10 -9.79
N ILE A 123 -19.32 8.82 -10.29
CA ILE A 123 -18.07 9.50 -9.93
C ILE A 123 -18.15 11.04 -10.00
N TRP A 124 -18.91 11.58 -10.97
CA TRP A 124 -19.10 13.01 -11.15
C TRP A 124 -19.83 13.67 -9.98
N ARG A 125 -20.79 12.98 -9.37
CA ARG A 125 -21.54 13.47 -8.23
C ARG A 125 -20.65 13.54 -6.99
N ALA A 126 -19.88 12.48 -6.73
CA ALA A 126 -18.88 12.44 -5.67
C ALA A 126 -17.81 13.53 -5.85
N ALA A 127 -17.28 13.67 -7.07
CA ALA A 127 -16.32 14.71 -7.41
C ALA A 127 -16.89 16.12 -7.21
N ALA A 128 -18.13 16.39 -7.64
CA ALA A 128 -18.80 17.68 -7.44
C ALA A 128 -19.03 17.99 -5.95
N ARG A 129 -19.40 16.99 -5.14
CA ARG A 129 -19.53 17.14 -3.68
C ARG A 129 -18.17 17.48 -3.05
N THR A 130 -17.11 16.77 -3.44
CA THR A 130 -15.75 17.02 -2.94
C THR A 130 -15.22 18.39 -3.37
N ALA A 131 -15.42 18.77 -4.63
CA ALA A 131 -15.07 20.11 -5.13
C ALA A 131 -15.81 21.20 -4.33
N SER A 132 -17.10 21.00 -4.05
CA SER A 132 -17.90 21.92 -3.24
C SER A 132 -17.35 22.03 -1.81
N PHE A 133 -16.96 20.91 -1.18
CA PHE A 133 -16.28 20.97 0.12
C PHE A 133 -15.00 21.81 0.06
N ARG A 134 -14.18 21.67 -0.98
CA ARG A 134 -12.95 22.45 -1.16
C ARG A 134 -13.21 23.92 -1.43
N VAL A 135 -14.25 24.25 -2.20
CA VAL A 135 -14.69 25.63 -2.40
C VAL A 135 -15.14 26.25 -1.08
N ALA A 136 -15.94 25.53 -0.29
CA ALA A 136 -16.40 26.03 1.01
C ALA A 136 -15.22 26.31 1.96
N THR A 137 -14.27 25.38 2.13
CA THR A 137 -13.16 25.60 3.06
C THR A 137 -12.18 26.67 2.56
N GLY A 138 -11.92 26.73 1.24
CA GLY A 138 -11.07 27.76 0.64
C GLY A 138 -11.69 29.17 0.66
N ALA A 139 -12.99 29.29 0.41
CA ALA A 139 -13.71 30.56 0.50
C ALA A 139 -13.82 31.05 1.95
N ALA A 140 -14.01 30.14 2.91
CA ALA A 140 -13.96 30.50 4.33
C ALA A 140 -12.58 31.04 4.74
N ALA A 141 -11.49 30.43 4.26
CA ALA A 141 -10.13 30.93 4.49
C ALA A 141 -9.89 32.29 3.83
N GLY A 142 -10.43 32.54 2.63
CA GLY A 142 -10.44 33.84 1.96
C GLY A 142 -11.13 34.92 2.77
N ALA A 143 -12.37 34.66 3.20
CA ALA A 143 -13.15 35.58 4.03
C ALA A 143 -12.41 35.95 5.32
N VAL A 144 -11.74 34.98 5.96
CA VAL A 144 -10.89 35.22 7.13
C VAL A 144 -9.69 36.09 6.77
N ALA A 145 -8.98 35.79 5.68
CA ALA A 145 -7.81 36.57 5.26
C ALA A 145 -8.17 38.04 4.94
N VAL A 146 -9.25 38.27 4.19
CA VAL A 146 -9.74 39.61 3.85
C VAL A 146 -10.24 40.37 5.09
N SER A 147 -10.91 39.68 6.02
CA SER A 147 -11.36 40.29 7.27
C SER A 147 -10.20 40.70 8.17
N VAL A 148 -9.18 39.86 8.27
CA VAL A 148 -7.94 40.16 9.00
C VAL A 148 -7.21 41.35 8.37
N ASP A 149 -7.11 41.39 7.03
CA ASP A 149 -6.54 42.51 6.30
C ASP A 149 -7.27 43.83 6.62
N GLY A 150 -8.61 43.83 6.53
CA GLY A 150 -9.44 44.99 6.84
C GLY A 150 -9.34 45.45 8.29
N ALA A 151 -9.31 44.52 9.26
CA ALA A 151 -9.16 44.85 10.68
C ALA A 151 -7.80 45.48 10.99
N VAL A 152 -6.72 44.95 10.42
CA VAL A 152 -5.36 45.49 10.58
C VAL A 152 -5.26 46.89 10.00
N ASP A 153 -5.83 47.12 8.83
CA ASP A 153 -5.82 48.42 8.17
C ASP A 153 -6.64 49.48 8.93
N THR A 154 -7.79 49.06 9.48
CA THR A 154 -8.60 49.91 10.36
C THR A 154 -7.83 50.34 11.62
N VAL A 155 -7.11 49.41 12.26
CA VAL A 155 -6.30 49.70 13.46
C VAL A 155 -5.08 50.58 13.13
N ARG A 156 -4.49 50.43 11.94
CA ARG A 156 -3.28 51.16 11.53
C ARG A 156 -3.56 52.50 10.86
N GLY A 157 -4.82 52.84 10.57
CA GLY A 157 -5.19 54.04 9.82
C GLY A 157 -4.59 54.10 8.42
N ARG A 158 -4.34 52.95 7.81
CA ARG A 158 -3.81 52.81 6.43
C ARG A 158 -4.85 52.09 5.61
N HIS A 159 -5.15 52.60 4.41
CA HIS A 159 -6.29 52.13 3.63
C HIS A 159 -5.93 51.39 2.33
N ASP A 160 -4.64 51.23 2.02
CA ASP A 160 -4.21 50.96 0.63
C ASP A 160 -3.35 49.69 0.44
N SER A 161 -3.20 48.81 1.43
CA SER A 161 -2.04 47.90 1.39
C SER A 161 -2.23 46.55 0.71
N GLY A 162 -3.47 46.08 0.47
CA GLY A 162 -3.76 44.81 -0.24
C GLY A 162 -2.96 43.58 0.23
N THR A 163 -2.42 43.64 1.46
CA THR A 163 -1.39 42.72 1.95
C THR A 163 -1.49 42.52 3.46
N VAL A 164 -1.43 41.26 3.87
CA VAL A 164 -1.60 40.84 5.26
C VAL A 164 -0.24 40.58 5.91
N ASN A 165 -0.07 40.93 7.19
CA ASN A 165 1.16 40.60 7.91
C ASN A 165 1.23 39.09 8.14
N LEU A 166 2.35 38.48 7.74
CA LEU A 166 2.58 37.04 7.84
C LEU A 166 2.36 36.48 9.27
N PRO A 167 2.85 37.10 10.35
CA PRO A 167 2.61 36.58 11.69
C PRO A 167 1.12 36.45 12.02
N VAL A 168 0.29 37.38 11.56
CA VAL A 168 -1.16 37.36 11.81
C VAL A 168 -1.82 36.24 11.02
N VAL A 169 -1.37 35.99 9.79
CA VAL A 169 -1.84 34.87 8.96
C VAL A 169 -1.53 33.53 9.64
N LEU A 170 -0.28 33.35 10.08
CA LEU A 170 0.15 32.11 10.72
C LEU A 170 -0.54 31.88 12.08
N THR A 171 -0.73 32.93 12.90
CA THR A 171 -1.46 32.80 14.16
C THR A 171 -2.95 32.49 13.94
N THR A 172 -3.56 33.08 12.92
CA THR A 172 -4.96 32.81 12.56
C THR A 172 -5.13 31.37 12.09
N GLY A 173 -4.24 30.89 11.21
CA GLY A 173 -4.23 29.49 10.78
C GLY A 173 -4.00 28.52 11.94
N ALA A 174 -3.07 28.83 12.86
CA ALA A 174 -2.82 28.02 14.04
C ALA A 174 -4.03 27.97 14.98
N ALA A 175 -4.69 29.11 15.22
CA ALA A 175 -5.92 29.16 16.01
C ALA A 175 -7.05 28.32 15.39
N ALA A 176 -7.19 28.37 14.06
CA ALA A 176 -8.14 27.53 13.34
C ALA A 176 -7.80 26.02 13.48
N ALA A 177 -6.53 25.65 13.33
CA ALA A 177 -6.07 24.28 13.55
C ALA A 177 -6.37 23.79 14.98
N THR A 178 -6.10 24.62 15.99
CA THR A 178 -6.42 24.31 17.39
C THR A 178 -7.91 24.18 17.63
N ALA A 179 -8.74 25.06 17.07
CA ALA A 179 -10.20 24.98 17.20
C ALA A 179 -10.75 23.70 16.55
N LEU A 180 -10.26 23.35 15.35
CA LEU A 180 -10.61 22.09 14.67
C LEU A 180 -10.20 20.87 15.50
N HIS A 181 -8.99 20.87 16.05
CA HIS A 181 -8.53 19.81 16.93
C HIS A 181 -9.43 19.67 18.17
N LEU A 182 -9.69 20.77 18.90
CA LEU A 182 -10.54 20.74 20.08
C LEU A 182 -11.99 20.31 19.80
N ALA A 183 -12.57 20.76 18.68
CA ALA A 183 -13.91 20.36 18.26
C ALA A 183 -14.00 18.85 17.98
N ARG A 184 -12.90 18.23 17.54
CA ARG A 184 -12.79 16.78 17.33
C ARG A 184 -12.57 16.04 18.64
N SER A 185 -11.61 16.47 19.46
CA SER A 185 -11.27 15.81 20.73
C SER A 185 -12.47 15.76 21.69
N ARG A 186 -13.35 16.77 21.68
CA ARG A 186 -14.59 16.76 22.47
C ARG A 186 -15.56 15.65 22.08
N ARG A 187 -15.55 15.18 20.83
CA ARG A 187 -16.42 14.09 20.36
C ARG A 187 -15.84 12.69 20.64
N LEU A 188 -14.52 12.61 20.86
CA LEU A 188 -13.81 11.36 21.18
C LEU A 188 -13.84 11.06 22.69
N LEU A 189 -14.01 12.09 23.52
CA LEU A 189 -14.15 11.94 24.97
C LEU A 189 -15.46 11.24 25.38
N ASP A 190 -16.45 11.15 24.49
CA ASP A 190 -17.72 10.46 24.74
C ASP A 190 -17.63 8.94 24.51
N THR A 191 -16.57 8.41 23.88
CA THR A 191 -16.40 6.97 23.58
C THR A 191 -15.12 6.33 24.13
N ALA A 192 -14.27 7.06 24.85
CA ALA A 192 -12.94 6.57 25.22
C ALA A 192 -12.95 5.45 26.30
N THR A 193 -12.63 4.23 25.90
CA THR A 193 -11.93 3.25 26.75
C THR A 193 -10.48 3.71 27.00
N ASP A 194 -9.89 3.35 28.15
CA ASP A 194 -8.59 3.87 28.64
C ASP A 194 -7.37 3.45 27.77
N THR A 195 -7.58 2.61 26.77
CA THR A 195 -6.61 2.15 25.77
C THR A 195 -7.24 2.18 24.39
N ASP A 196 -6.45 2.40 23.33
CA ASP A 196 -6.93 2.15 21.99
C ASP A 196 -7.11 0.64 21.79
N GLN A 197 -7.65 0.24 20.64
CA GLN A 197 -7.82 -1.16 20.26
C GLN A 197 -6.51 -1.98 20.25
N TYR A 198 -5.35 -1.34 20.48
CA TYR A 198 -4.02 -1.95 20.49
C TYR A 198 -3.40 -2.01 21.89
N GLY A 199 -4.18 -1.73 22.95
CA GLY A 199 -3.66 -1.72 24.32
C GLY A 199 -2.68 -0.59 24.60
N ILE A 200 -2.52 0.36 23.66
CA ILE A 200 -1.71 1.55 23.85
C ILE A 200 -2.58 2.53 24.66
N PRO A 201 -2.08 3.05 25.78
CA PRO A 201 -2.81 4.07 26.52
C PRO A 201 -3.10 5.25 25.58
N VAL A 202 -4.38 5.49 25.25
CA VAL A 202 -4.81 6.73 24.58
C VAL A 202 -4.44 7.93 25.44
N ARG A 203 -4.33 7.69 26.76
CA ARG A 203 -3.76 8.60 27.75
C ARG A 203 -2.23 8.60 27.74
N ASN A 204 -1.63 8.86 26.60
CA ASN A 204 -0.34 9.53 26.52
C ASN A 204 -0.35 10.75 25.59
N ALA A 205 -1.53 11.33 25.34
CA ALA A 205 -1.61 12.80 25.25
C ALA A 205 -1.39 13.38 26.65
N SER A 206 -0.19 13.17 27.20
CA SER A 206 0.27 13.94 28.33
C SER A 206 0.06 15.43 27.97
N LEU A 207 -0.36 16.24 28.92
CA LEU A 207 -0.37 17.71 28.81
C LEU A 207 1.03 18.32 28.50
N VAL A 208 2.03 17.48 28.19
CA VAL A 208 3.40 17.77 27.81
C VAL A 208 3.43 17.87 26.27
N GLN A 209 3.59 19.01 25.60
CA GLN A 209 3.73 20.40 26.02
C GLN A 209 3.04 21.22 24.92
N PRO A 210 2.10 22.13 25.22
CA PRO A 210 1.63 23.13 24.27
C PRO A 210 2.79 23.82 23.52
N LEU A 211 3.95 23.95 24.17
CA LEU A 211 5.19 24.47 23.58
C LEU A 211 5.77 23.59 22.46
N GLN A 212 5.71 22.26 22.56
CA GLN A 212 6.15 21.36 21.48
C GLN A 212 5.19 21.42 20.30
N ALA A 213 3.87 21.44 20.55
CA ALA A 213 2.86 21.61 19.50
C ALA A 213 2.98 22.99 18.81
N ILE A 214 3.24 24.05 19.57
CA ILE A 214 3.54 25.39 19.04
C ILE A 214 4.84 25.38 18.24
N ALA A 215 5.90 24.73 18.72
CA ALA A 215 7.19 24.68 18.03
C ALA A 215 7.11 23.91 16.71
N VAL A 216 6.49 22.72 16.71
CA VAL A 216 6.23 21.92 15.51
C VAL A 216 5.30 22.67 14.56
N GLY A 217 4.19 23.21 15.06
CA GLY A 217 3.25 24.00 14.26
C GLY A 217 3.89 25.25 13.64
N THR A 218 4.77 25.93 14.37
CA THR A 218 5.53 27.09 13.88
C THR A 218 6.55 26.66 12.82
N GLY A 219 7.30 25.58 13.06
CA GLY A 219 8.27 25.04 12.10
C GLY A 219 7.61 24.62 10.80
N VAL A 220 6.50 23.87 10.88
CA VAL A 220 5.69 23.46 9.72
C VAL A 220 5.11 24.68 9.00
N SER A 221 4.61 25.67 9.74
CA SER A 221 4.07 26.90 9.13
C SER A 221 5.13 27.71 8.39
N LEU A 222 6.35 27.79 8.92
CA LEU A 222 7.48 28.44 8.24
C LEU A 222 7.93 27.66 7.01
N LEU A 223 7.92 26.34 7.06
CA LEU A 223 8.19 25.48 5.90
C LEU A 223 7.14 25.69 4.80
N LEU A 224 5.85 25.67 5.16
CA LEU A 224 4.74 25.92 4.24
C LEU A 224 4.81 27.32 3.62
N TYR A 225 5.22 28.32 4.39
CA TYR A 225 5.51 29.66 3.87
C TYR A 225 6.71 29.69 2.90
N GLY A 226 7.78 28.93 3.17
CA GLY A 226 8.88 28.79 2.22
C GLY A 226 8.40 28.19 0.90
N LEU A 227 7.61 27.11 0.98
CA LEU A 227 7.00 26.46 -0.19
C LEU A 227 6.02 27.38 -0.93
N SER A 228 5.21 28.16 -0.20
CA SER A 228 4.26 29.11 -0.80
C SER A 228 4.96 30.17 -1.63
N ARG A 229 6.20 30.53 -1.29
CA ARG A 229 7.00 31.51 -2.05
C ARG A 229 7.61 30.95 -3.31
N VAL A 230 8.02 29.69 -3.27
CA VAL A 230 8.43 28.99 -4.49
C VAL A 230 7.23 28.87 -5.43
N GLU A 231 6.07 28.49 -4.89
CA GLU A 231 4.82 28.41 -5.64
C GLU A 231 4.41 29.76 -6.25
N ASP A 232 4.33 30.83 -5.45
CA ASP A 232 3.89 32.14 -5.93
C ASP A 232 4.87 32.74 -6.95
N ALA A 233 6.17 32.44 -6.83
CA ALA A 233 7.16 32.82 -7.84
C ALA A 233 6.92 32.09 -9.18
N VAL A 234 6.62 30.79 -9.15
CA VAL A 234 6.25 30.02 -10.35
C VAL A 234 4.95 30.54 -10.93
N ALA A 235 3.91 30.70 -10.11
CA ALA A 235 2.60 31.18 -10.52
C ALA A 235 2.67 32.59 -11.13
N SER A 236 3.43 33.50 -10.50
CA SER A 236 3.64 34.85 -11.00
C SER A 236 4.44 34.87 -12.30
N GLY A 237 5.46 34.02 -12.44
CA GLY A 237 6.23 33.88 -13.69
C GLY A 237 5.36 33.39 -14.85
N VAL A 238 4.57 32.34 -14.61
CA VAL A 238 3.61 31.81 -15.60
C VAL A 238 2.53 32.85 -15.91
N GLY A 239 1.98 33.51 -14.90
CA GLY A 239 0.98 34.56 -15.06
C GLY A 239 1.50 35.75 -15.88
N ALA A 240 2.74 36.17 -15.65
CA ALA A 240 3.38 37.22 -16.46
C ALA A 240 3.56 36.78 -17.92
N ALA A 241 3.98 35.54 -18.17
CA ALA A 241 4.11 35.00 -19.51
C ALA A 241 2.75 34.90 -20.23
N VAL A 242 1.70 34.43 -19.55
CA VAL A 242 0.34 34.35 -20.08
C VAL A 242 -0.22 35.75 -20.36
N GLY A 243 -0.05 36.69 -19.43
CA GLY A 243 -0.51 38.07 -19.61
C GLY A 243 0.19 38.79 -20.77
N TRP A 244 1.47 38.49 -21.00
CA TRP A 244 2.23 38.99 -22.14
C TRP A 244 1.80 38.36 -23.47
N ALA A 245 1.69 37.02 -23.52
CA ALA A 245 1.36 36.29 -24.75
C ALA A 245 -0.12 36.38 -25.14
N LEU A 246 -1.02 36.45 -24.15
CA LEU A 246 -2.47 36.44 -24.31
C LEU A 246 -3.11 37.55 -23.44
N PRO A 247 -3.01 38.84 -23.84
CA PRO A 247 -3.50 39.96 -23.03
C PRO A 247 -4.99 39.87 -22.65
N GLY A 248 -5.81 39.24 -23.49
CA GLY A 248 -7.24 38.99 -23.19
C GLY A 248 -7.49 38.08 -21.98
N LEU A 249 -6.50 37.29 -21.56
CA LEU A 249 -6.54 36.45 -20.37
C LEU A 249 -5.85 37.08 -19.15
N SER A 250 -5.34 38.31 -19.28
CA SER A 250 -4.65 39.01 -18.18
C SER A 250 -5.43 38.99 -16.85
N PRO A 251 -6.77 39.18 -16.81
CA PRO A 251 -7.52 39.10 -15.55
C PRO A 251 -7.46 37.73 -14.86
N ALA A 252 -7.27 36.65 -15.62
CA ALA A 252 -7.20 35.27 -15.10
C ALA A 252 -5.76 34.73 -15.03
N ALA A 253 -4.76 35.50 -15.47
CA ALA A 253 -3.41 35.00 -15.68
C ALA A 253 -2.76 34.48 -14.38
N LYS A 254 -2.99 35.15 -13.24
CA LYS A 254 -2.49 34.68 -11.94
C LYS A 254 -3.15 33.37 -11.50
N ALA A 255 -4.45 33.22 -11.73
CA ALA A 255 -5.17 31.96 -11.44
C ALA A 255 -4.66 30.80 -12.31
N ILE A 256 -4.38 31.07 -13.60
CA ILE A 256 -3.75 30.10 -14.50
C ILE A 256 -2.36 29.71 -13.98
N GLY A 257 -1.58 30.68 -13.50
CA GLY A 257 -0.28 30.44 -12.88
C GLY A 257 -0.33 29.47 -11.69
N HIS A 258 -1.23 29.71 -10.73
CA HIS A 258 -1.43 28.80 -9.59
C HIS A 258 -1.93 27.42 -10.03
N GLY A 259 -2.81 27.36 -11.03
CA GLY A 259 -3.26 26.10 -11.61
C GLY A 259 -2.11 25.28 -12.23
N VAL A 260 -1.20 25.95 -12.95
CA VAL A 260 0.01 25.33 -13.51
C VAL A 260 0.97 24.88 -12.41
N ALA A 261 1.17 25.68 -11.36
CA ALA A 261 2.02 25.31 -10.23
C ALA A 261 1.48 24.08 -9.48
N LEU A 262 0.16 24.02 -9.25
CA LEU A 262 -0.51 22.86 -8.67
C LEU A 262 -0.39 21.61 -9.57
N GLY A 263 -0.55 21.77 -10.89
CA GLY A 263 -0.30 20.70 -11.85
C GLY A 263 1.14 20.20 -11.81
N GLY A 264 2.11 21.11 -11.69
CA GLY A 264 3.53 20.77 -11.50
C GLY A 264 3.80 20.00 -10.21
N LEU A 265 3.13 20.34 -9.11
CA LEU A 265 3.20 19.56 -7.86
C LEU A 265 2.67 18.14 -8.04
N ALA A 266 1.51 17.98 -8.70
CA ALA A 266 0.93 16.67 -8.98
C ALA A 266 1.88 15.79 -9.82
N LEU A 267 2.45 16.35 -10.88
CA LEU A 267 3.47 15.68 -11.71
C LEU A 267 4.74 15.35 -10.89
N GLY A 268 5.17 16.25 -10.00
CA GLY A 268 6.30 16.01 -9.12
C GLY A 268 6.08 14.82 -8.18
N ILE A 269 4.88 14.72 -7.60
CA ILE A 269 4.48 13.58 -6.77
C ILE A 269 4.46 12.29 -7.58
N GLU A 270 3.83 12.30 -8.76
CA GLU A 270 3.79 11.15 -9.68
C GLU A 270 5.21 10.66 -10.02
N ARG A 271 6.12 11.59 -10.36
CA ARG A 271 7.52 11.26 -10.66
C ARG A 271 8.28 10.74 -9.44
N ALA A 272 8.06 11.30 -8.26
CA ALA A 272 8.67 10.80 -7.03
C ALA A 272 8.23 9.36 -6.74
N ILE A 273 6.93 9.05 -6.90
CA ILE A 273 6.40 7.69 -6.79
C ILE A 273 7.05 6.77 -7.83
N ALA A 274 7.14 7.20 -9.10
CA ALA A 274 7.76 6.41 -10.16
C ALA A 274 9.26 6.14 -9.92
N ILE A 275 10.00 7.10 -9.35
CA ILE A 275 11.42 6.92 -9.01
C ILE A 275 11.57 5.94 -7.84
N ALA A 276 10.76 6.08 -6.78
CA ALA A 276 10.75 5.17 -5.64
C ALA A 276 10.40 3.72 -6.07
N THR A 277 9.44 3.60 -6.99
CA THR A 277 9.04 2.36 -7.68
C THR A 277 10.24 1.72 -8.40
N ALA A 278 10.93 2.48 -9.26
CA ALA A 278 12.08 1.97 -10.01
C ALA A 278 13.30 1.63 -9.13
N ALA A 279 13.42 2.23 -7.95
CA ALA A 279 14.48 1.90 -6.99
C ALA A 279 14.21 0.56 -6.26
N THR A 280 12.96 0.32 -5.89
CA THR A 280 12.55 -0.92 -5.20
C THR A 280 12.55 -2.14 -6.12
N GLU A 281 12.23 -1.98 -7.42
CA GLU A 281 12.33 -3.07 -8.41
C GLU A 281 13.74 -3.69 -8.49
N ARG A 282 14.79 -2.86 -8.46
CA ARG A 282 16.20 -3.32 -8.53
C ARG A 282 16.65 -4.06 -7.27
N ALA A 283 16.12 -3.71 -6.10
CA ALA A 283 16.42 -4.40 -4.86
C ALA A 283 15.64 -5.72 -4.75
N GLY A 284 14.41 -5.76 -5.26
CA GLY A 284 13.54 -6.95 -5.21
C GLY A 284 14.04 -8.13 -6.05
N SER A 285 14.74 -7.87 -7.17
CA SER A 285 15.22 -8.91 -8.10
C SER A 285 16.49 -9.64 -7.67
N ALA A 286 17.18 -9.19 -6.62
CA ALA A 286 18.43 -9.81 -6.18
C ALA A 286 18.18 -11.19 -5.55
N ILE A 287 18.92 -12.22 -6.01
CA ILE A 287 18.82 -13.58 -5.46
C ILE A 287 19.44 -13.60 -4.06
N GLU A 288 18.68 -14.08 -3.08
CA GLU A 288 19.16 -14.22 -1.71
C GLU A 288 20.27 -15.27 -1.63
N PRO A 289 21.40 -14.97 -0.95
CA PRO A 289 22.50 -15.93 -0.78
C PRO A 289 22.05 -17.27 -0.20
N ALA A 290 21.08 -17.27 0.72
CA ALA A 290 20.53 -18.47 1.35
C ALA A 290 19.85 -19.45 0.38
N TYR A 291 19.40 -18.99 -0.80
CA TYR A 291 18.66 -19.81 -1.78
C TYR A 291 19.39 -19.89 -3.13
N ARG A 292 20.72 -19.78 -3.14
CA ARG A 292 21.53 -19.91 -4.37
C ARG A 292 21.63 -21.36 -4.86
N SER A 293 21.67 -22.32 -3.93
CA SER A 293 21.78 -23.74 -4.22
C SER A 293 20.49 -24.31 -4.81
N ARG A 294 20.64 -25.28 -5.70
CA ARG A 294 19.50 -26.05 -6.23
C ARG A 294 18.87 -26.91 -5.12
N PRO A 295 17.54 -27.11 -5.14
CA PRO A 295 16.89 -28.08 -4.28
C PRO A 295 17.42 -29.49 -4.55
N THR A 296 17.50 -30.31 -3.50
CA THR A 296 17.87 -31.72 -3.59
C THR A 296 16.66 -32.64 -3.79
N SER A 297 15.45 -32.17 -3.44
CA SER A 297 14.21 -32.94 -3.60
C SER A 297 13.93 -33.26 -5.07
N ALA A 298 13.55 -34.51 -5.33
CA ALA A 298 13.17 -34.98 -6.66
C ALA A 298 11.75 -34.53 -7.08
N SER A 299 10.99 -33.91 -6.17
CA SER A 299 9.58 -33.55 -6.34
C SER A 299 9.35 -32.04 -6.44
N VAL A 300 10.42 -31.25 -6.64
CA VAL A 300 10.32 -29.79 -6.74
C VAL A 300 11.00 -29.26 -8.00
N SER A 301 10.46 -28.16 -8.54
CA SER A 301 11.06 -27.48 -9.69
C SER A 301 12.46 -26.96 -9.35
N GLY A 302 13.38 -27.08 -10.31
CA GLY A 302 14.81 -26.84 -10.12
C GLY A 302 15.60 -27.98 -9.48
N GLY A 303 14.93 -29.02 -8.98
CA GLY A 303 15.54 -30.24 -8.44
C GLY A 303 16.00 -31.25 -9.52
N PRO A 304 16.51 -32.43 -9.13
CA PRO A 304 17.14 -33.38 -10.05
C PRO A 304 16.24 -33.92 -11.17
N ARG A 305 14.92 -34.02 -10.93
CA ARG A 305 13.95 -34.47 -11.94
C ARG A 305 13.39 -33.32 -12.79
N SER A 306 13.53 -32.07 -12.36
CA SER A 306 12.93 -30.89 -13.02
C SER A 306 13.47 -30.68 -14.43
N LYS A 307 12.62 -30.23 -15.34
CA LYS A 307 13.03 -29.71 -16.66
C LYS A 307 13.09 -28.18 -16.73
N ILE A 308 12.60 -27.50 -15.70
CA ILE A 308 12.76 -26.05 -15.57
C ILE A 308 14.21 -25.75 -15.22
N ASP A 309 14.85 -24.86 -16.00
CA ASP A 309 16.20 -24.40 -15.72
C ASP A 309 16.20 -23.54 -14.44
N TRP A 310 17.01 -23.97 -13.47
CA TRP A 310 17.26 -23.26 -12.21
C TRP A 310 17.62 -21.78 -12.41
N SER A 311 18.31 -21.45 -13.50
CA SER A 311 18.71 -20.07 -13.80
C SER A 311 17.49 -19.16 -14.01
N THR A 312 16.37 -19.71 -14.49
CA THR A 312 15.13 -18.97 -14.82
C THR A 312 14.17 -18.82 -13.63
N ILE A 313 14.46 -19.49 -12.51
CA ILE A 313 13.66 -19.35 -11.28
C ILE A 313 14.17 -18.13 -10.51
N GLY A 314 13.33 -17.10 -10.41
CA GLY A 314 13.63 -15.87 -9.69
C GLY A 314 13.65 -16.03 -8.17
N ARG A 315 14.04 -14.97 -7.45
CA ARG A 315 14.21 -14.94 -5.99
C ARG A 315 13.10 -15.66 -5.22
N GLU A 316 11.85 -15.24 -5.42
CA GLU A 316 10.72 -15.79 -4.68
C GLU A 316 10.40 -17.23 -5.05
N GLY A 317 10.55 -17.59 -6.32
CA GLY A 317 10.42 -18.99 -6.76
C GLY A 317 11.45 -19.89 -6.10
N ARG A 318 12.69 -19.42 -5.94
CA ARG A 318 13.76 -20.16 -5.24
C ARG A 318 13.44 -20.33 -3.77
N ARG A 319 12.83 -19.32 -3.13
CA ARG A 319 12.34 -19.41 -1.77
C ARG A 319 11.25 -20.47 -1.66
N PHE A 320 10.25 -20.42 -2.53
CA PHE A 320 9.15 -21.38 -2.57
C PHE A 320 9.63 -22.83 -2.71
N VAL A 321 10.55 -23.14 -3.63
CA VAL A 321 11.00 -24.53 -3.81
C VAL A 321 12.03 -25.00 -2.77
N ASN A 322 12.86 -24.11 -2.21
CA ASN A 322 13.83 -24.50 -1.16
C ASN A 322 13.21 -24.59 0.23
N MET A 323 12.03 -24.01 0.45
CA MET A 323 11.30 -24.09 1.71
C MET A 323 10.29 -25.25 1.72
N THR A 324 10.39 -26.21 0.80
CA THR A 324 9.52 -27.40 0.81
C THR A 324 9.76 -28.21 2.09
N LEU A 325 8.70 -28.72 2.71
CA LEU A 325 8.84 -29.71 3.76
C LEU A 325 9.30 -31.05 3.18
N SER A 326 10.13 -31.79 3.91
CA SER A 326 10.32 -33.22 3.65
C SER A 326 9.28 -34.04 4.41
N ALA A 327 9.08 -35.30 4.01
CA ALA A 327 8.27 -36.24 4.78
C ALA A 327 8.71 -36.30 6.26
N GLY A 328 10.02 -36.27 6.53
CA GLY A 328 10.55 -36.27 7.90
C GLY A 328 10.19 -35.01 8.70
N ASP A 329 10.21 -33.83 8.07
CA ASP A 329 9.77 -32.59 8.73
C ASP A 329 8.27 -32.67 9.11
N ILE A 330 7.45 -33.26 8.24
CA ILE A 330 6.00 -33.39 8.46
C ILE A 330 5.71 -34.43 9.54
N GLU A 331 6.39 -35.58 9.52
CA GLU A 331 6.29 -36.62 10.56
C GLU A 331 6.67 -36.08 11.94
N GLU A 332 7.73 -35.27 12.03
CA GLU A 332 8.18 -34.66 13.29
C GLU A 332 7.10 -33.76 13.91
N VAL A 333 6.37 -33.00 13.09
CA VAL A 333 5.33 -32.08 13.56
C VAL A 333 4.00 -32.78 13.81
N THR A 334 3.57 -33.62 12.87
CA THR A 334 2.23 -34.23 12.89
C THR A 334 2.20 -35.49 13.75
N GLY A 335 3.29 -36.26 13.81
CA GLY A 335 3.36 -37.56 14.46
C GLY A 335 2.78 -38.71 13.62
N GLU A 336 2.37 -38.45 12.39
CA GLU A 336 1.76 -39.41 11.46
C GLU A 336 2.67 -39.64 10.25
N PRO A 337 2.63 -40.82 9.60
CA PRO A 337 3.42 -41.09 8.40
C PRO A 337 3.15 -40.06 7.30
N ALA A 338 4.22 -39.59 6.66
CA ALA A 338 4.12 -38.55 5.64
C ALA A 338 4.80 -38.94 4.32
N THR A 339 4.56 -38.13 3.30
CA THR A 339 5.20 -38.23 1.98
C THR A 339 5.80 -36.89 1.59
N ASP A 340 6.76 -36.89 0.66
CA ASP A 340 7.34 -35.64 0.19
C ASP A 340 6.31 -34.87 -0.66
N PRO A 341 5.98 -33.61 -0.29
CA PRO A 341 5.10 -32.76 -1.07
C PRO A 341 5.73 -32.38 -2.41
N ILE A 342 4.87 -32.04 -3.37
CA ILE A 342 5.28 -31.60 -4.71
C ILE A 342 5.16 -30.06 -4.77
N ARG A 343 6.23 -29.36 -5.18
CA ARG A 343 6.20 -27.91 -5.45
C ARG A 343 6.68 -27.59 -6.87
N VAL A 344 5.74 -27.22 -7.73
CA VAL A 344 6.00 -26.77 -9.10
C VAL A 344 6.05 -25.24 -9.14
N PHE A 345 7.13 -24.69 -9.68
CA PHE A 345 7.27 -23.25 -9.88
C PHE A 345 7.83 -22.95 -11.28
N VAL A 346 7.05 -22.22 -12.09
CA VAL A 346 7.49 -21.74 -13.39
C VAL A 346 7.83 -20.26 -13.30
N GLY A 347 9.11 -19.94 -13.48
CA GLY A 347 9.59 -18.56 -13.47
C GLY A 347 9.10 -17.76 -14.68
N TYR A 348 9.09 -16.44 -14.55
CA TYR A 348 8.67 -15.54 -15.63
C TYR A 348 9.52 -15.74 -16.90
N GLU A 349 10.83 -15.97 -16.73
CA GLU A 349 11.80 -16.15 -17.81
C GLU A 349 11.83 -17.59 -18.36
N SER A 350 11.14 -18.55 -17.73
CA SER A 350 11.15 -19.95 -18.16
C SER A 350 10.46 -20.16 -19.51
N ALA A 351 9.52 -19.29 -19.89
CA ALA A 351 8.90 -19.29 -21.23
C ALA A 351 8.30 -17.90 -21.58
N PRO A 352 8.17 -17.57 -22.88
CA PRO A 352 7.84 -16.21 -23.31
C PRO A 352 6.37 -15.82 -23.16
N SER A 353 5.44 -16.78 -23.09
CA SER A 353 3.99 -16.51 -23.04
C SER A 353 3.31 -17.16 -21.83
N PRO A 354 2.20 -16.59 -21.33
CA PRO A 354 1.36 -17.20 -20.28
C PRO A 354 1.03 -18.67 -20.56
N ASN A 355 0.54 -18.97 -21.77
CA ASN A 355 0.18 -20.33 -22.18
C ASN A 355 1.39 -21.28 -22.20
N SER A 356 2.55 -20.81 -22.67
CA SER A 356 3.78 -21.62 -22.68
C SER A 356 4.28 -21.91 -21.25
N ARG A 357 4.13 -20.96 -20.32
CA ARG A 357 4.46 -21.18 -18.90
C ARG A 357 3.47 -22.14 -18.24
N ALA A 358 2.18 -22.00 -18.49
CA ALA A 358 1.16 -22.96 -18.03
C ALA A 358 1.45 -24.37 -18.56
N TYR A 359 1.82 -24.51 -19.84
CA TYR A 359 2.23 -25.78 -20.42
C TYR A 359 3.44 -26.40 -19.70
N LEU A 360 4.48 -25.62 -19.38
CA LEU A 360 5.62 -26.10 -18.59
C LEU A 360 5.19 -26.55 -17.18
N ALA A 361 4.28 -25.80 -16.53
CA ALA A 361 3.75 -26.19 -15.22
C ALA A 361 3.05 -27.54 -15.29
N MET A 362 2.19 -27.75 -16.30
CA MET A 362 1.49 -29.03 -16.50
C MET A 362 2.47 -30.18 -16.75
N GLN A 363 3.53 -29.96 -17.53
CA GLN A 363 4.57 -30.99 -17.75
C GLN A 363 5.32 -31.37 -16.47
N GLU A 364 5.62 -30.40 -15.60
CA GLU A 364 6.24 -30.68 -14.30
C GLU A 364 5.28 -31.39 -13.35
N LEU A 365 4.00 -30.98 -13.32
CA LEU A 365 2.96 -31.66 -12.54
C LEU A 365 2.82 -33.13 -12.95
N GLU A 366 2.72 -33.42 -14.24
CA GLU A 366 2.70 -34.81 -14.74
C GLU A 366 4.00 -35.55 -14.37
N ARG A 367 5.14 -34.90 -14.53
CA ARG A 367 6.45 -35.51 -14.24
C ARG A 367 6.60 -35.90 -12.79
N PHE A 368 6.05 -35.12 -11.86
CA PHE A 368 6.14 -35.38 -10.42
C PHE A 368 5.02 -36.29 -9.88
N GLY A 369 4.05 -36.67 -10.71
CA GLY A 369 2.91 -37.48 -10.26
C GLY A 369 1.89 -36.66 -9.47
N ALA A 370 1.73 -35.36 -9.78
CA ALA A 370 0.82 -34.48 -9.05
C ALA A 370 -0.65 -34.90 -9.16
N PHE A 371 -1.04 -35.56 -10.27
CA PHE A 371 -2.41 -36.04 -10.49
C PHE A 371 -2.73 -37.34 -9.73
N ASP A 372 -1.75 -37.94 -9.05
CA ASP A 372 -1.95 -39.07 -8.15
C ASP A 372 -2.21 -38.59 -6.70
N ARG A 373 -2.07 -37.29 -6.44
CA ARG A 373 -2.32 -36.67 -5.14
C ARG A 373 -3.80 -36.34 -4.98
N PRO A 374 -4.38 -36.40 -3.76
CA PRO A 374 -5.77 -36.03 -3.52
C PRO A 374 -6.04 -34.52 -3.71
N TYR A 375 -5.01 -33.68 -3.57
CA TYR A 375 -5.13 -32.23 -3.65
C TYR A 375 -4.09 -31.61 -4.59
N ILE A 376 -4.54 -30.68 -5.43
CA ILE A 376 -3.68 -29.76 -6.18
C ILE A 376 -4.00 -28.33 -5.73
N VAL A 377 -3.02 -27.64 -5.14
CA VAL A 377 -3.16 -26.24 -4.73
C VAL A 377 -2.53 -25.33 -5.77
N VAL A 378 -3.34 -24.46 -6.36
CA VAL A 378 -2.88 -23.38 -7.23
C VAL A 378 -2.59 -22.16 -6.38
N TYR A 379 -1.31 -21.83 -6.24
CA TYR A 379 -0.85 -20.62 -5.58
C TYR A 379 -0.71 -19.50 -6.61
N SER A 380 -1.62 -18.54 -6.55
CA SER A 380 -1.52 -17.32 -7.35
C SER A 380 -0.49 -16.39 -6.73
N ALA A 381 0.68 -16.32 -7.36
CA ALA A 381 1.79 -15.49 -6.88
C ALA A 381 1.44 -13.99 -6.87
N THR A 382 2.11 -13.24 -6.01
CA THR A 382 2.16 -11.78 -6.18
C THR A 382 3.09 -11.39 -7.33
N GLY A 383 3.13 -10.09 -7.68
CA GLY A 383 3.89 -9.60 -8.83
C GLY A 383 5.37 -10.00 -8.88
N SER A 384 6.02 -10.30 -7.75
CA SER A 384 7.42 -10.75 -7.69
C SER A 384 7.59 -12.26 -7.83
N GLY A 385 6.50 -13.03 -7.87
CA GLY A 385 6.51 -14.49 -7.74
C GLY A 385 6.34 -14.99 -6.30
N TYR A 386 6.09 -14.11 -5.32
CA TYR A 386 5.95 -14.51 -3.92
C TYR A 386 4.71 -15.39 -3.72
N VAL A 387 4.92 -16.49 -3.00
CA VAL A 387 3.90 -17.40 -2.48
C VAL A 387 4.06 -17.44 -0.97
N ASN A 388 2.94 -17.34 -0.25
CA ASN A 388 2.95 -17.38 1.21
C ASN A 388 3.40 -18.77 1.70
N TYR A 389 4.55 -18.83 2.36
CA TYR A 389 5.09 -20.08 2.87
C TYR A 389 4.29 -20.62 4.05
N VAL A 390 3.68 -19.76 4.88
CA VAL A 390 2.82 -20.22 5.98
C VAL A 390 1.61 -20.94 5.41
N ALA A 391 1.01 -20.43 4.34
CA ALA A 391 -0.09 -21.11 3.68
C ALA A 391 0.36 -22.44 3.04
N SER A 392 1.50 -22.42 2.34
CA SER A 392 2.02 -23.61 1.67
C SER A 392 2.35 -24.74 2.64
N GLU A 393 3.04 -24.41 3.73
CA GLU A 393 3.43 -25.39 4.76
C GLU A 393 2.26 -25.81 5.63
N SER A 394 1.27 -24.94 5.87
CA SER A 394 0.04 -25.34 6.55
C SER A 394 -0.66 -26.44 5.76
N VAL A 395 -0.82 -26.28 4.44
CA VAL A 395 -1.45 -27.33 3.63
C VAL A 395 -0.62 -28.60 3.65
N GLU A 396 0.71 -28.51 3.45
CA GLU A 396 1.59 -29.69 3.47
C GLU A 396 1.53 -30.45 4.80
N LEU A 397 1.49 -29.75 5.94
CA LEU A 397 1.37 -30.37 7.26
C LEU A 397 -0.01 -31.01 7.45
N MET A 398 -1.08 -30.36 7.01
CA MET A 398 -2.45 -30.85 7.18
C MET A 398 -2.80 -32.03 6.27
N THR A 399 -2.14 -32.15 5.12
CA THR A 399 -2.34 -33.27 4.18
C THR A 399 -1.31 -34.39 4.36
N GLY A 400 -0.44 -34.36 5.37
CA GLY A 400 0.64 -35.33 5.53
C GLY A 400 1.64 -35.33 4.34
N GLY A 401 1.76 -34.20 3.66
CA GLY A 401 2.55 -34.03 2.44
C GLY A 401 1.91 -34.61 1.17
N ASP A 402 0.72 -35.19 1.25
CA ASP A 402 0.01 -35.77 0.11
C ASP A 402 -0.72 -34.68 -0.72
N VAL A 403 0.07 -33.75 -1.26
CA VAL A 403 -0.42 -32.57 -1.98
C VAL A 403 0.59 -32.15 -3.06
N ALA A 404 0.07 -31.55 -4.13
CA ALA A 404 0.88 -30.84 -5.11
C ALA A 404 0.55 -29.34 -5.14
N GLY A 405 1.54 -28.50 -4.87
CA GLY A 405 1.48 -27.04 -5.03
C GLY A 405 2.02 -26.61 -6.38
N VAL A 406 1.31 -25.70 -7.07
CA VAL A 406 1.77 -25.12 -8.34
C VAL A 406 1.65 -23.60 -8.34
N CYS A 407 2.69 -22.94 -8.85
CA CYS A 407 2.71 -21.50 -9.07
C CYS A 407 3.35 -21.16 -10.42
N VAL A 408 2.71 -20.25 -11.17
CA VAL A 408 3.24 -19.69 -12.41
C VAL A 408 3.45 -18.19 -12.23
N GLN A 409 4.70 -17.76 -12.33
CA GLN A 409 5.07 -16.36 -12.19
C GLN A 409 4.72 -15.55 -13.44
N TYR A 410 4.02 -14.43 -13.27
CA TYR A 410 3.62 -13.53 -14.37
C TYR A 410 4.40 -12.21 -14.43
N SER A 411 5.19 -11.87 -13.41
CA SER A 411 5.99 -10.64 -13.36
C SER A 411 7.21 -10.82 -12.43
N VAL A 412 8.14 -9.87 -12.49
CA VAL A 412 9.34 -9.79 -11.64
C VAL A 412 9.34 -8.56 -10.72
N ARG A 413 8.23 -7.79 -10.71
CA ARG A 413 8.12 -6.51 -9.99
C ARG A 413 7.41 -6.69 -8.64
N PRO A 414 7.82 -5.99 -7.55
CA PRO A 414 7.08 -6.02 -6.29
C PRO A 414 5.57 -5.73 -6.45
N SER A 415 4.74 -6.32 -5.59
CA SER A 415 3.28 -6.42 -5.72
C SER A 415 2.57 -5.06 -5.81
N PHE A 416 2.90 -4.09 -4.94
CA PHE A 416 2.30 -2.74 -4.97
C PHE A 416 2.61 -1.95 -6.25
N LEU A 417 3.55 -2.42 -7.07
CA LEU A 417 4.06 -1.78 -8.30
C LEU A 417 3.60 -2.46 -9.59
N SER A 418 2.91 -3.60 -9.50
CA SER A 418 2.45 -4.38 -10.67
C SER A 418 0.96 -4.17 -10.99
N LEU A 419 0.34 -3.09 -10.48
CA LEU A 419 -1.07 -2.78 -10.73
C LEU A 419 -1.40 -2.59 -12.22
N ASP A 420 -0.41 -2.23 -13.05
CA ASP A 420 -0.51 -2.12 -14.51
C ASP A 420 -0.41 -3.47 -15.25
N ARG A 421 -0.01 -4.55 -14.57
CA ARG A 421 0.22 -5.88 -15.16
C ARG A 421 -0.83 -6.92 -14.78
N VAL A 422 -1.92 -6.51 -14.14
CA VAL A 422 -3.03 -7.39 -13.75
C VAL A 422 -3.59 -8.18 -14.95
N GLY A 423 -3.59 -7.60 -16.15
CA GLY A 423 -4.01 -8.31 -17.37
C GLY A 423 -3.17 -9.55 -17.67
N THR A 424 -1.84 -9.47 -17.56
CA THR A 424 -0.93 -10.60 -17.78
C THR A 424 -0.98 -11.63 -16.63
N ALA A 425 -1.26 -11.17 -15.42
CA ALA A 425 -1.52 -12.03 -14.27
C ALA A 425 -2.78 -12.87 -14.49
N TRP A 426 -3.88 -12.21 -14.87
CA TRP A 426 -5.15 -12.84 -15.24
C TRP A 426 -4.97 -13.87 -16.36
N GLU A 427 -4.27 -13.54 -17.45
CA GLU A 427 -4.00 -14.48 -18.55
C GLU A 427 -3.22 -15.71 -18.09
N SER A 428 -2.22 -15.52 -17.22
CA SER A 428 -1.38 -16.62 -16.71
C SER A 428 -2.15 -17.54 -15.77
N THR A 429 -2.94 -16.98 -14.86
CA THR A 429 -3.78 -17.77 -13.95
C THR A 429 -4.88 -18.49 -14.73
N LEU A 430 -5.59 -17.82 -15.63
CA LEU A 430 -6.62 -18.45 -16.46
C LEU A 430 -6.05 -19.58 -17.32
N ALA A 431 -4.88 -19.40 -17.93
CA ALA A 431 -4.25 -20.44 -18.74
C ALA A 431 -3.94 -21.71 -17.93
N LEU A 432 -3.40 -21.56 -16.70
CA LEU A 432 -3.12 -22.69 -15.82
C LEU A 432 -4.40 -23.36 -15.34
N LEU A 433 -5.38 -22.60 -14.84
CA LEU A 433 -6.64 -23.15 -14.34
C LEU A 433 -7.42 -23.88 -15.44
N THR A 434 -7.45 -23.33 -16.66
CA THR A 434 -8.09 -23.99 -17.81
C THR A 434 -7.41 -25.30 -18.16
N ALA A 435 -6.07 -25.33 -18.17
CA ALA A 435 -5.31 -26.54 -18.46
C ALA A 435 -5.50 -27.63 -17.38
N LEU A 436 -5.56 -27.24 -16.11
CA LEU A 436 -5.87 -28.14 -14.99
C LEU A 436 -7.28 -28.71 -15.12
N ALA A 437 -8.29 -27.86 -15.31
CA ALA A 437 -9.69 -28.30 -15.46
C ALA A 437 -9.85 -29.32 -16.60
N TRP A 438 -9.22 -29.08 -17.76
CA TRP A 438 -9.25 -30.04 -18.87
C TRP A 438 -8.59 -31.37 -18.53
N ARG A 439 -7.43 -31.33 -17.85
CA ARG A 439 -6.70 -32.53 -17.48
C ARG A 439 -7.42 -33.35 -16.41
N ILE A 440 -8.08 -32.68 -15.47
CA ILE A 440 -8.85 -33.32 -14.39
C ILE A 440 -10.14 -33.94 -14.97
N ARG A 441 -10.87 -33.23 -15.83
CA ARG A 441 -12.05 -33.77 -16.52
C ARG A 441 -11.77 -34.96 -17.41
N SER A 442 -10.53 -35.14 -17.88
CA SER A 442 -10.15 -36.33 -18.64
C SER A 442 -9.86 -37.56 -17.76
N MET A 443 -9.85 -37.41 -16.44
CA MET A 443 -9.64 -38.50 -15.47
C MET A 443 -10.97 -39.15 -15.07
N PRO A 444 -10.95 -40.44 -14.68
CA PRO A 444 -12.08 -41.06 -13.99
C PRO A 444 -12.47 -40.25 -12.75
N GLU A 445 -13.77 -40.04 -12.52
CA GLU A 445 -14.28 -39.22 -11.41
C GLU A 445 -13.75 -39.64 -10.03
N ALA A 446 -13.56 -40.94 -9.82
CA ALA A 446 -13.02 -41.48 -8.56
C ALA A 446 -11.54 -41.12 -8.30
N ASP A 447 -10.80 -40.75 -9.35
CA ASP A 447 -9.37 -40.45 -9.29
C ASP A 447 -9.09 -38.94 -9.41
N GLN A 448 -10.12 -38.10 -9.52
CA GLN A 448 -9.95 -36.67 -9.74
C GLN A 448 -9.42 -35.96 -8.47
N PRO A 449 -8.28 -35.27 -8.54
CA PRO A 449 -7.81 -34.45 -7.43
C PRO A 449 -8.72 -33.25 -7.21
N LYS A 450 -8.88 -32.84 -5.96
CA LYS A 450 -9.55 -31.57 -5.64
C LYS A 450 -8.61 -30.40 -5.90
N VAL A 451 -9.09 -29.40 -6.64
CA VAL A 451 -8.33 -28.17 -6.91
C VAL A 451 -8.64 -27.13 -5.86
N LEU A 452 -7.61 -26.69 -5.14
CA LEU A 452 -7.69 -25.62 -4.15
C LEU A 452 -7.01 -24.37 -4.71
N LEU A 453 -7.61 -23.21 -4.52
CA LEU A 453 -7.09 -21.95 -5.05
C LEU A 453 -6.69 -21.01 -3.91
N PHE A 454 -5.42 -20.61 -3.88
CA PHE A 454 -4.90 -19.66 -2.90
C PHE A 454 -4.39 -18.39 -3.57
N GLY A 455 -4.65 -17.24 -2.97
CA GLY A 455 -3.98 -15.99 -3.35
C GLY A 455 -3.90 -15.01 -2.19
N GLU A 456 -2.84 -14.21 -2.18
CA GLU A 456 -2.64 -13.13 -1.21
C GLU A 456 -2.37 -11.83 -1.96
N SER A 457 -2.92 -10.71 -1.49
CA SER A 457 -2.65 -9.37 -2.04
C SER A 457 -2.94 -9.33 -3.56
N LEU A 458 -1.99 -8.86 -4.37
CA LEU A 458 -2.11 -8.89 -5.83
C LEU A 458 -2.33 -10.32 -6.40
N GLY A 459 -1.81 -11.36 -5.75
CA GLY A 459 -2.06 -12.75 -6.13
C GLY A 459 -3.53 -13.14 -5.92
N SER A 460 -4.14 -12.67 -4.84
CA SER A 460 -5.59 -12.80 -4.62
C SER A 460 -6.38 -12.11 -5.73
N GLN A 461 -6.06 -10.85 -6.05
CA GLN A 461 -6.72 -10.14 -7.15
C GLN A 461 -6.57 -10.88 -8.48
N ALA A 462 -5.36 -11.31 -8.83
CA ALA A 462 -5.07 -11.96 -10.10
C ALA A 462 -5.84 -13.27 -10.28
N ALA A 463 -6.07 -14.02 -9.20
CA ALA A 463 -6.86 -15.25 -9.24
C ALA A 463 -8.36 -14.99 -9.20
N LEU A 464 -8.82 -14.07 -8.35
CA LEU A 464 -10.23 -13.80 -8.17
C LEU A 464 -10.85 -13.10 -9.40
N ASP A 465 -10.13 -12.15 -10.01
CA ASP A 465 -10.59 -11.44 -11.21
C ASP A 465 -10.66 -12.35 -12.46
N VAL A 466 -10.14 -13.61 -12.40
CA VAL A 466 -10.40 -14.62 -13.45
C VAL A 466 -11.89 -14.84 -13.65
N PHE A 467 -12.66 -14.72 -12.57
CA PHE A 467 -14.08 -15.00 -12.53
C PHE A 467 -14.96 -13.75 -12.64
N GLU A 468 -14.40 -12.58 -13.01
CA GLU A 468 -15.11 -11.27 -13.06
C GLU A 468 -16.48 -11.35 -13.73
N LYS A 469 -16.61 -12.14 -14.81
CA LYS A 469 -17.84 -12.20 -15.61
C LYS A 469 -18.81 -13.28 -15.18
N GLU A 470 -18.28 -14.44 -14.78
CA GLU A 470 -19.05 -15.63 -14.45
C GLU A 470 -19.49 -15.64 -12.98
N GLY A 471 -18.94 -14.76 -12.15
CA GLY A 471 -19.16 -14.76 -10.71
C GLY A 471 -18.73 -16.09 -10.10
N THR A 472 -19.52 -16.60 -9.18
CA THR A 472 -19.28 -17.89 -8.51
C THR A 472 -19.41 -19.11 -9.45
N ALA A 473 -20.18 -19.00 -10.54
CA ALA A 473 -20.29 -20.09 -11.52
C ALA A 473 -18.95 -20.38 -12.22
N GLY A 474 -18.04 -19.40 -12.26
CA GLY A 474 -16.70 -19.57 -12.81
C GLY A 474 -15.87 -20.64 -12.08
N PHE A 475 -16.07 -20.80 -10.77
CA PHE A 475 -15.38 -21.80 -9.97
C PHE A 475 -15.79 -23.22 -10.40
N ASP A 476 -17.06 -23.44 -10.71
CA ASP A 476 -17.55 -24.72 -11.24
C ASP A 476 -17.06 -24.96 -12.68
N ILE A 477 -17.02 -23.90 -13.51
CA ILE A 477 -16.51 -23.99 -14.89
C ILE A 477 -15.03 -24.43 -14.92
N LEU A 478 -14.24 -24.10 -13.91
CA LEU A 478 -12.82 -24.46 -13.81
C LEU A 478 -12.52 -25.56 -12.77
N ASP A 479 -13.55 -26.28 -12.28
CA ASP A 479 -13.44 -27.36 -11.28
C ASP A 479 -12.65 -26.97 -10.02
N ILE A 480 -12.85 -25.75 -9.51
CA ILE A 480 -12.25 -25.29 -8.25
C ILE A 480 -13.13 -25.75 -7.09
N ASP A 481 -12.60 -26.60 -6.21
CA ASP A 481 -13.33 -27.12 -5.05
C ASP A 481 -13.56 -26.01 -4.02
N ARG A 482 -12.46 -25.38 -3.56
CA ARG A 482 -12.44 -24.33 -2.53
C ARG A 482 -11.34 -23.30 -2.80
N ALA A 483 -11.56 -22.07 -2.34
CA ALA A 483 -10.63 -20.96 -2.53
C ALA A 483 -10.46 -20.10 -1.27
N LEU A 484 -9.21 -19.68 -1.01
CA LEU A 484 -8.84 -18.80 0.09
C LEU A 484 -8.04 -17.59 -0.44
N PHE A 485 -8.51 -16.41 -0.08
CA PHE A 485 -8.00 -15.14 -0.58
C PHE A 485 -7.70 -14.19 0.57
N LEU A 486 -6.44 -13.78 0.71
CA LEU A 486 -5.98 -12.93 1.80
C LEU A 486 -5.78 -11.49 1.32
N GLY A 487 -6.39 -10.53 2.02
CA GLY A 487 -6.19 -9.10 1.80
C GLY A 487 -6.42 -8.67 0.35
N THR A 488 -7.52 -9.12 -0.26
CA THR A 488 -7.83 -8.84 -1.67
C THR A 488 -7.87 -7.33 -1.93
N PRO A 489 -7.00 -6.79 -2.82
CA PRO A 489 -6.89 -5.36 -3.07
C PRO A 489 -8.21 -4.71 -3.48
N TYR A 490 -8.39 -3.43 -3.13
CA TYR A 490 -9.52 -2.61 -3.60
C TYR A 490 -9.69 -2.69 -5.13
N ALA A 491 -8.59 -2.85 -5.85
CA ALA A 491 -8.56 -2.89 -7.31
C ALA A 491 -9.24 -4.12 -7.93
N SER A 492 -9.44 -5.22 -7.18
CA SER A 492 -10.21 -6.38 -7.66
C SER A 492 -11.62 -5.93 -8.05
N LYS A 493 -11.97 -6.17 -9.30
CA LYS A 493 -13.32 -5.87 -9.80
C LYS A 493 -14.32 -6.87 -9.26
N TRP A 494 -13.96 -8.16 -9.28
CA TRP A 494 -14.84 -9.21 -8.79
C TRP A 494 -15.28 -8.95 -7.35
N ARG A 495 -14.34 -8.63 -6.44
CA ARG A 495 -14.68 -8.33 -5.04
C ARG A 495 -15.56 -7.09 -4.91
N ARG A 496 -15.28 -6.04 -5.68
CA ARG A 496 -16.14 -4.85 -5.66
C ARG A 496 -17.55 -5.18 -6.17
N ASP A 497 -17.68 -5.88 -7.27
CA ASP A 497 -18.98 -6.22 -7.84
C ASP A 497 -19.77 -7.14 -6.88
N TRP A 498 -19.10 -8.07 -6.20
CA TRP A 498 -19.71 -8.89 -5.13
C TRP A 498 -20.19 -8.05 -3.94
N LEU A 499 -19.40 -7.07 -3.49
CA LEU A 499 -19.81 -6.17 -2.40
C LEU A 499 -21.01 -5.27 -2.76
N HIS A 500 -21.16 -4.89 -4.04
CA HIS A 500 -22.25 -4.04 -4.49
C HIS A 500 -23.51 -4.85 -4.87
N ASN A 501 -23.34 -5.99 -5.56
CA ASN A 501 -24.41 -6.83 -6.09
C ASN A 501 -24.18 -8.32 -5.77
N PRO A 502 -24.21 -8.72 -4.48
CA PRO A 502 -23.90 -10.09 -4.10
C PRO A 502 -24.84 -11.12 -4.72
N GLU A 503 -26.13 -10.79 -4.92
CA GLU A 503 -27.11 -11.71 -5.54
C GLU A 503 -26.78 -12.06 -7.00
N GLU A 504 -26.09 -11.18 -7.73
CA GLU A 504 -25.69 -11.42 -9.12
C GLU A 504 -24.40 -12.23 -9.19
N ILE A 505 -23.42 -11.91 -8.34
CA ILE A 505 -22.10 -12.54 -8.35
C ILE A 505 -22.08 -13.86 -7.59
N ASP A 506 -22.82 -13.96 -6.49
CA ASP A 506 -22.92 -15.12 -5.60
C ASP A 506 -24.39 -15.47 -5.27
N PRO A 507 -25.18 -15.92 -6.26
CA PRO A 507 -26.58 -16.29 -6.04
C PRO A 507 -26.76 -17.48 -5.09
N ALA A 508 -25.71 -18.28 -4.86
CA ALA A 508 -25.73 -19.46 -4.00
C ALA A 508 -25.26 -19.19 -2.56
N GLY A 509 -24.73 -17.99 -2.27
CA GLY A 509 -24.19 -17.63 -0.96
C GLY A 509 -22.95 -18.46 -0.57
N MET A 510 -22.08 -18.78 -1.52
CA MET A 510 -20.87 -19.60 -1.30
C MET A 510 -19.63 -18.76 -0.92
N VAL A 511 -19.76 -17.44 -0.85
CA VAL A 511 -18.66 -16.51 -0.56
C VAL A 511 -18.85 -15.89 0.82
N VAL A 512 -17.81 -15.92 1.64
CA VAL A 512 -17.78 -15.22 2.93
C VAL A 512 -16.54 -14.34 3.04
N GLU A 513 -16.69 -13.14 3.58
CA GLU A 513 -15.58 -12.26 3.96
C GLU A 513 -15.54 -12.13 5.48
N VAL A 514 -14.40 -12.50 6.07
CA VAL A 514 -14.16 -12.52 7.52
C VAL A 514 -12.85 -11.81 7.84
N GLN A 515 -12.69 -11.37 9.09
CA GLN A 515 -11.49 -10.68 9.57
C GLN A 515 -10.60 -11.61 10.41
N SER A 516 -11.07 -12.80 10.79
CA SER A 516 -10.29 -13.78 11.55
C SER A 516 -10.86 -15.20 11.39
N ALA A 517 -10.08 -16.21 11.77
CA ALA A 517 -10.57 -17.58 11.85
C ALA A 517 -11.74 -17.72 12.84
N LYS A 518 -11.68 -17.00 13.97
CA LYS A 518 -12.77 -16.99 14.95
C LYS A 518 -14.08 -16.46 14.36
N GLU A 519 -14.02 -15.40 13.58
CA GLU A 519 -15.22 -14.86 12.92
C GLU A 519 -15.83 -15.87 11.94
N PHE A 520 -15.00 -16.68 11.25
CA PHE A 520 -15.49 -17.78 10.42
C PHE A 520 -16.20 -18.86 11.24
N GLU A 521 -15.66 -19.24 12.39
CA GLU A 521 -16.28 -20.23 13.29
C GLU A 521 -17.59 -19.72 13.91
N ASP A 522 -17.67 -18.41 14.17
CA ASP A 522 -18.86 -17.73 14.69
C ASP A 522 -19.95 -17.51 13.62
N LEU A 523 -19.69 -17.84 12.34
CA LEU A 523 -20.69 -17.77 11.27
C LEU A 523 -21.86 -18.74 11.53
N PRO A 524 -23.09 -18.37 11.11
CA PRO A 524 -24.20 -19.31 11.03
C PRO A 524 -23.80 -20.59 10.27
N ALA A 525 -24.23 -21.75 10.77
CA ALA A 525 -23.85 -23.06 10.22
C ALA A 525 -24.21 -23.19 8.74
N GLU A 526 -25.32 -22.59 8.30
CA GLU A 526 -25.74 -22.59 6.91
C GLU A 526 -24.73 -21.85 6.01
N LEU A 527 -24.17 -20.73 6.48
CA LEU A 527 -23.20 -19.93 5.72
C LEU A 527 -21.82 -20.61 5.71
N SER A 528 -21.35 -21.08 6.87
CA SER A 528 -20.03 -21.74 6.94
C SER A 528 -19.99 -23.06 6.18
N GLN A 529 -21.09 -23.81 6.10
CA GLN A 529 -21.18 -25.03 5.29
C GLN A 529 -21.30 -24.76 3.79
N ALA A 530 -21.98 -23.69 3.39
CA ALA A 530 -22.09 -23.27 1.99
C ALA A 530 -20.78 -22.62 1.47
N ALA A 531 -19.96 -22.05 2.37
CA ALA A 531 -18.74 -21.35 2.03
C ALA A 531 -17.74 -22.26 1.28
N ARG A 532 -17.47 -21.88 0.02
CA ARG A 532 -16.40 -22.43 -0.82
C ARG A 532 -15.32 -21.39 -1.11
N VAL A 533 -15.64 -20.10 -1.01
CA VAL A 533 -14.72 -19.00 -1.25
C VAL A 533 -14.63 -18.15 0.01
N VAL A 534 -13.44 -18.07 0.60
CA VAL A 534 -13.19 -17.30 1.81
C VAL A 534 -12.26 -16.13 1.50
N LEU A 535 -12.73 -14.92 1.79
CA LEU A 535 -11.94 -13.68 1.79
C LEU A 535 -11.53 -13.38 3.24
N LEU A 536 -10.26 -13.47 3.57
CA LEU A 536 -9.74 -13.03 4.88
C LEU A 536 -9.17 -11.62 4.75
N THR A 537 -9.81 -10.65 5.41
CA THR A 537 -9.48 -9.23 5.32
C THR A 537 -9.41 -8.61 6.72
N HIS A 538 -8.22 -8.27 7.22
CA HIS A 538 -8.16 -7.53 8.48
C HIS A 538 -8.77 -6.13 8.34
N GLY A 539 -9.49 -5.65 9.36
CA GLY A 539 -10.06 -4.30 9.31
C GLY A 539 -9.00 -3.20 9.32
N ASN A 540 -7.80 -3.41 9.87
CA ASN A 540 -6.68 -2.47 9.76
C ASN A 540 -5.81 -2.63 8.50
N ASP A 541 -6.08 -3.62 7.62
CA ASP A 541 -5.31 -3.80 6.38
C ASP A 541 -5.61 -2.65 5.39
N PRO A 542 -4.61 -1.85 4.98
CA PRO A 542 -4.79 -0.80 3.98
C PRO A 542 -4.96 -1.33 2.54
N ILE A 543 -4.56 -2.56 2.22
CA ILE A 543 -4.55 -3.11 0.85
C ILE A 543 -5.96 -3.21 0.25
N PRO A 544 -6.98 -3.76 0.93
CA PRO A 544 -8.36 -3.80 0.42
C PRO A 544 -9.05 -2.44 0.41
N LYS A 545 -8.45 -1.42 1.04
CA LYS A 545 -9.06 -0.11 1.32
C LYS A 545 -8.49 1.02 0.47
N PHE A 546 -7.25 0.87 -0.03
CA PHE A 546 -6.59 1.88 -0.81
C PHE A 546 -7.08 1.91 -2.26
N GLY A 547 -7.82 2.96 -2.62
CA GLY A 547 -8.30 3.18 -3.97
C GLY A 547 -8.43 4.66 -4.31
N PRO A 548 -8.46 5.02 -5.61
CA PRO A 548 -8.61 6.41 -6.05
C PRO A 548 -9.90 7.05 -5.54
N ILE A 549 -10.92 6.24 -5.24
CA ILE A 549 -12.19 6.70 -4.69
C ILE A 549 -12.02 7.48 -3.37
N LEU A 550 -10.99 7.17 -2.56
CA LEU A 550 -10.68 7.89 -1.32
C LEU A 550 -10.38 9.38 -1.55
N THR A 551 -10.05 9.79 -2.77
CA THR A 551 -9.83 11.19 -3.11
C THR A 551 -11.13 11.99 -3.11
N ILE A 552 -12.26 11.38 -3.44
CA ILE A 552 -13.51 12.07 -3.78
C ILE A 552 -14.75 11.57 -3.04
N GLN A 553 -14.70 10.40 -2.40
CA GLN A 553 -15.84 9.81 -1.71
C GLN A 553 -15.44 9.14 -0.40
N ARG A 554 -16.33 9.23 0.59
CA ARG A 554 -16.18 8.52 1.87
C ARG A 554 -16.40 7.03 1.61
N PRO A 555 -15.47 6.13 1.97
CA PRO A 555 -15.66 4.70 1.74
C PRO A 555 -16.63 4.08 2.76
N TYR A 556 -17.18 2.90 2.44
CA TYR A 556 -18.13 2.18 3.29
C TYR A 556 -17.58 1.90 4.71
N TRP A 557 -16.31 1.49 4.82
CA TRP A 557 -15.62 1.20 6.09
C TRP A 557 -15.32 2.43 6.96
N LEU A 558 -15.53 3.65 6.42
CA LEU A 558 -15.55 4.88 7.22
C LEU A 558 -16.94 5.49 7.32
N SER A 559 -17.98 4.93 6.69
CA SER A 559 -19.35 5.46 6.69
C SER A 559 -19.97 5.42 8.09
N ASP A 560 -21.06 6.17 8.28
CA ASP A 560 -21.90 6.05 9.48
C ASP A 560 -23.05 5.03 9.26
N GLU A 561 -23.20 4.53 8.02
CA GLU A 561 -24.29 3.63 7.62
C GLU A 561 -23.95 2.14 7.83
N TYR A 562 -22.67 1.81 7.78
CA TYR A 562 -22.16 0.44 7.95
C TYR A 562 -21.38 0.32 9.26
N PRO A 563 -21.43 -0.85 9.93
CA PRO A 563 -20.52 -1.13 11.04
C PRO A 563 -19.08 -0.92 10.61
N ARG A 564 -18.31 -0.22 11.45
CA ARG A 564 -16.88 -0.05 11.23
C ARG A 564 -16.20 -1.40 11.45
N PRO A 565 -15.36 -1.89 10.51
CA PRO A 565 -14.59 -3.12 10.72
C PRO A 565 -13.67 -3.01 11.93
N ASP A 566 -13.47 -4.13 12.62
CA ASP A 566 -12.61 -4.22 13.80
C ASP A 566 -11.16 -3.91 13.41
N GLY A 567 -10.44 -3.12 14.21
CA GLY A 567 -9.11 -2.66 13.85
C GLY A 567 -9.08 -1.37 13.04
N VAL A 568 -10.20 -0.86 12.49
CA VAL A 568 -10.23 0.52 11.98
C VAL A 568 -10.39 1.49 13.16
N PRO A 569 -9.44 2.42 13.41
CA PRO A 569 -9.52 3.27 14.59
C PRO A 569 -10.80 4.12 14.63
N GLU A 570 -11.48 4.18 15.78
CA GLU A 570 -12.72 4.95 15.93
C GLU A 570 -12.54 6.44 15.59
N GLY A 571 -11.35 6.99 15.85
CA GLY A 571 -11.02 8.38 15.57
C GLY A 571 -10.77 8.68 14.09
N MET A 572 -10.56 7.66 13.25
CA MET A 572 -10.25 7.85 11.84
C MET A 572 -11.49 8.37 11.10
N ARG A 573 -11.32 9.46 10.34
CA ARG A 573 -12.37 10.06 9.52
C ARG A 573 -11.89 10.24 8.09
N TRP A 574 -12.86 10.30 7.17
CA TRP A 574 -12.56 10.58 5.78
C TRP A 574 -12.39 12.07 5.55
N PHE A 575 -11.24 12.44 4.98
CA PHE A 575 -10.93 13.76 4.48
C PHE A 575 -10.70 13.70 2.97
N PRO A 576 -11.50 14.42 2.16
CA PRO A 576 -11.35 14.39 0.71
C PRO A 576 -9.90 14.69 0.31
N LEU A 577 -9.35 13.97 -0.66
CA LEU A 577 -7.92 13.96 -1.08
C LEU A 577 -6.92 13.49 -0.01
N PHE A 578 -7.09 13.82 1.26
CA PHE A 578 -6.08 13.54 2.30
C PHE A 578 -6.13 12.11 2.80
N SER A 579 -7.30 11.50 2.93
CA SER A 579 -7.38 10.08 3.30
C SER A 579 -6.69 9.18 2.28
N PHE A 580 -6.69 9.55 1.00
CA PHE A 580 -5.87 8.85 -0.01
C PHE A 580 -4.38 8.92 0.32
N VAL A 581 -3.86 10.09 0.69
CA VAL A 581 -2.44 10.24 1.08
C VAL A 581 -2.13 9.46 2.35
N LEU A 582 -3.00 9.52 3.36
CA LEU A 582 -2.78 8.85 4.64
C LEU A 582 -2.80 7.32 4.51
N VAL A 583 -3.83 6.77 3.86
CA VAL A 583 -3.92 5.32 3.59
C VAL A 583 -2.80 4.86 2.65
N GLY A 584 -2.36 5.72 1.72
CA GLY A 584 -1.20 5.43 0.87
C GLY A 584 0.12 5.34 1.65
N LEU A 585 0.27 6.08 2.76
CA LEU A 585 1.40 5.91 3.68
C LEU A 585 1.25 4.64 4.53
N ASP A 586 0.02 4.27 4.90
CA ASP A 586 -0.24 3.01 5.59
C ASP A 586 0.19 1.81 4.74
N LEU A 587 0.02 1.84 3.42
CA LEU A 587 0.54 0.78 2.53
C LEU A 587 2.04 0.53 2.71
N LEU A 588 2.84 1.57 3.00
CA LEU A 588 4.29 1.42 3.20
C LEU A 588 4.63 0.71 4.51
N ASN A 589 3.71 0.68 5.46
CA ASN A 589 3.87 0.09 6.79
C ASN A 589 3.11 -1.24 6.92
N ALA A 590 2.42 -1.68 5.87
CA ALA A 590 1.50 -2.82 5.92
C ALA A 590 2.20 -4.17 6.05
N ASP A 591 3.49 -4.25 5.66
CA ASP A 591 4.30 -5.47 5.58
C ASP A 591 5.48 -5.44 6.59
N ASP A 592 5.35 -4.71 7.70
CA ASP A 592 6.37 -4.66 8.76
C ASP A 592 6.26 -5.89 9.67
N VAL A 593 6.83 -7.00 9.22
CA VAL A 593 6.79 -8.29 9.91
C VAL A 593 8.06 -8.56 10.72
N THR A 594 7.88 -9.06 11.95
CA THR A 594 8.97 -9.60 12.77
C THR A 594 9.02 -11.12 12.62
N PRO A 595 10.16 -11.71 12.24
CA PRO A 595 10.30 -13.16 12.18
C PRO A 595 10.00 -13.85 13.52
N GLY A 596 9.21 -14.91 13.49
CA GLY A 596 8.76 -15.70 14.65
C GLY A 596 7.59 -15.09 15.42
N VAL A 597 7.18 -13.85 15.10
CA VAL A 597 6.08 -13.15 15.78
C VAL A 597 4.93 -12.99 14.78
N PHE A 598 3.80 -13.62 15.08
CA PHE A 598 2.59 -13.63 14.25
C PHE A 598 1.51 -12.83 14.99
N ASP A 599 1.18 -11.63 14.52
CA ASP A 599 0.36 -10.67 15.28
C ASP A 599 -1.03 -10.38 14.67
N ALA A 600 -1.39 -10.96 13.52
CA ALA A 600 -2.65 -10.67 12.79
C ALA A 600 -2.87 -9.15 12.63
N TYR A 601 -1.86 -8.47 12.11
CA TYR A 601 -1.83 -7.01 12.09
C TYR A 601 -1.56 -6.49 10.69
N ALA A 602 -2.38 -5.54 10.23
CA ALA A 602 -2.26 -4.97 8.89
C ALA A 602 -2.33 -6.07 7.82
N HIS A 603 -1.32 -6.17 6.95
CA HIS A 603 -1.27 -7.19 5.91
C HIS A 603 -0.54 -8.47 6.36
N ASP A 604 -0.25 -8.62 7.66
CA ASP A 604 0.33 -9.85 8.22
C ASP A 604 -0.75 -10.85 8.63
N TYR A 605 -1.07 -11.78 7.71
CA TYR A 605 -2.04 -12.86 7.92
C TYR A 605 -1.47 -14.12 8.59
N ARG A 606 -0.16 -14.18 8.88
CA ARG A 606 0.52 -15.42 9.29
C ARG A 606 -0.08 -16.08 10.53
N LYS A 607 -0.66 -15.28 11.43
CA LYS A 607 -1.34 -15.78 12.64
C LYS A 607 -2.61 -16.56 12.31
N ASP A 608 -3.44 -16.05 11.41
CA ASP A 608 -4.74 -16.63 11.08
C ASP A 608 -4.66 -17.71 9.99
N ILE A 609 -3.63 -17.66 9.15
CA ILE A 609 -3.44 -18.57 8.01
C ILE A 609 -3.67 -20.05 8.36
N PRO A 610 -3.03 -20.63 9.40
CA PRO A 610 -3.16 -22.07 9.65
C PRO A 610 -4.61 -22.47 9.91
N GLU A 611 -5.29 -21.72 10.78
CA GLU A 611 -6.66 -22.02 11.15
C GLU A 611 -7.64 -21.73 10.01
N ILE A 612 -7.47 -20.62 9.29
CA ILE A 612 -8.34 -20.32 8.14
C ILE A 612 -8.11 -21.30 6.99
N VAL A 613 -6.91 -21.85 6.80
CA VAL A 613 -6.64 -22.92 5.81
C VAL A 613 -7.41 -24.18 6.18
N ARG A 614 -7.34 -24.60 7.46
CA ARG A 614 -8.10 -25.75 7.96
C ARG A 614 -9.60 -25.60 7.70
N LEU A 615 -10.15 -24.45 8.07
CA LEU A 615 -11.59 -24.14 7.95
C LEU A 615 -12.04 -23.98 6.50
N SER A 616 -11.32 -23.17 5.71
CA SER A 616 -11.71 -22.85 4.32
C SER A 616 -11.59 -24.04 3.38
N TYR A 617 -10.57 -24.89 3.55
CA TYR A 617 -10.35 -26.10 2.74
C TYR A 617 -11.03 -27.34 3.31
N GLY A 618 -11.56 -27.28 4.54
CA GLY A 618 -12.27 -28.38 5.17
C GLY A 618 -11.35 -29.54 5.55
N PHE A 619 -10.12 -29.25 5.99
CA PHE A 619 -9.21 -30.26 6.50
C PHE A 619 -9.62 -30.69 7.92
N ASP A 620 -9.73 -31.99 8.12
CA ASP A 620 -10.05 -32.59 9.41
C ASP A 620 -8.76 -32.82 10.20
N VAL A 621 -8.40 -31.86 11.05
CA VAL A 621 -7.16 -31.86 11.83
C VAL A 621 -7.49 -31.64 13.29
N GLU A 622 -7.04 -32.56 14.14
CA GLU A 622 -7.24 -32.49 15.59
C GLU A 622 -6.65 -31.20 16.20
N PRO A 623 -7.31 -30.57 17.19
CA PRO A 623 -6.84 -29.33 17.80
C PRO A 623 -5.40 -29.41 18.36
N ALA A 624 -5.04 -30.55 18.96
CA ALA A 624 -3.69 -30.76 19.48
C ALA A 624 -2.63 -30.81 18.36
N THR A 625 -3.00 -31.26 17.17
CA THR A 625 -2.13 -31.25 15.98
C THR A 625 -2.03 -29.83 15.42
N MET A 626 -3.13 -29.08 15.41
CA MET A 626 -3.10 -27.66 15.04
C MET A 626 -2.14 -26.84 15.92
N GLU A 627 -2.13 -27.05 17.23
CA GLU A 627 -1.16 -26.40 18.13
C GLU A 627 0.31 -26.77 17.83
N ARG A 628 0.57 -27.97 17.31
CA ARG A 628 1.92 -28.38 16.88
C ARG A 628 2.30 -27.71 15.56
N ILE A 629 1.38 -27.71 14.59
CA ILE A 629 1.55 -27.03 13.29
C ILE A 629 1.87 -25.55 13.52
N GLU A 630 1.06 -24.87 14.33
CA GLU A 630 1.23 -23.46 14.66
C GLU A 630 2.59 -23.14 15.30
N ARG A 631 3.07 -24.00 16.21
CA ARG A 631 4.40 -23.83 16.81
C ARG A 631 5.52 -24.07 15.79
N ALA A 632 5.38 -25.11 14.97
CA ALA A 632 6.35 -25.45 13.94
C ALA A 632 6.51 -24.32 12.92
N LEU A 633 5.41 -23.72 12.44
CA LEU A 633 5.45 -22.62 11.48
C LEU A 633 6.23 -21.40 12.00
N ARG A 634 6.04 -21.03 13.27
CA ARG A 634 6.76 -19.92 13.92
C ARG A 634 8.25 -20.25 14.09
N GLN A 635 8.57 -21.47 14.52
CA GLN A 635 9.95 -21.93 14.71
C GLN A 635 10.71 -21.97 13.37
N ARG A 636 10.09 -22.50 12.33
CA ARG A 636 10.70 -22.60 11.00
C ARG A 636 10.95 -21.22 10.38
N GLU A 637 10.04 -20.27 10.61
CA GLU A 637 10.27 -18.90 10.15
C GLU A 637 11.50 -18.26 10.79
N LEU A 638 11.72 -18.48 12.09
CA LEU A 638 12.92 -18.03 12.79
C LEU A 638 14.17 -18.68 12.17
N GLU A 639 14.13 -19.98 11.89
CA GLU A 639 15.26 -20.69 11.29
C GLU A 639 15.61 -20.16 9.90
N TRP A 640 14.63 -19.85 9.04
CA TRP A 640 14.93 -19.26 7.74
C TRP A 640 15.43 -17.82 7.85
N ALA A 641 14.86 -17.02 8.76
CA ALA A 641 15.34 -15.67 9.01
C ALA A 641 16.81 -15.70 9.48
N GLU A 642 17.16 -16.63 10.37
CA GLU A 642 18.54 -16.86 10.80
C GLU A 642 19.43 -17.26 9.60
N ARG A 643 19.03 -18.28 8.81
CA ARG A 643 19.79 -18.72 7.62
C ARG A 643 20.04 -17.58 6.65
N ARG A 644 19.02 -16.73 6.41
CA ARG A 644 19.14 -15.56 5.54
C ARG A 644 20.13 -14.54 6.07
N ILE A 645 20.04 -14.18 7.35
CA ILE A 645 20.96 -13.22 7.99
C ILE A 645 22.40 -13.75 7.94
N VAL A 646 22.60 -15.03 8.27
CA VAL A 646 23.92 -15.67 8.22
C VAL A 646 24.46 -15.63 6.79
N ALA A 647 23.68 -16.06 5.80
CA ALA A 647 24.12 -16.10 4.41
C ALA A 647 24.43 -14.70 3.85
N GLU A 648 23.64 -13.68 4.20
CA GLU A 648 23.90 -12.29 3.82
C GLU A 648 25.19 -11.74 4.45
N LYS A 649 25.45 -12.03 5.72
CA LYS A 649 26.70 -11.65 6.38
C LYS A 649 27.91 -12.32 5.75
N LEU A 650 27.81 -13.61 5.41
CA LEU A 650 28.88 -14.34 4.74
C LEU A 650 29.14 -13.79 3.33
N ASP A 651 28.09 -13.49 2.57
CA ASP A 651 28.21 -12.91 1.22
C ASP A 651 28.85 -11.51 1.27
N ASN A 652 28.42 -10.64 2.20
CA ASN A 652 29.02 -9.33 2.38
C ASN A 652 30.51 -9.42 2.78
N ALA A 653 30.85 -10.37 3.66
CA ALA A 653 32.24 -10.63 4.02
C ALA A 653 33.05 -11.12 2.81
N GLU A 654 32.50 -12.02 2.00
CA GLU A 654 33.13 -12.49 0.77
C GLU A 654 33.37 -11.34 -0.21
N GLN A 655 32.38 -10.48 -0.45
CA GLN A 655 32.50 -9.32 -1.33
C GLN A 655 33.57 -8.33 -0.84
N GLN A 656 33.64 -8.08 0.47
CA GLN A 656 34.67 -7.22 1.06
C GLN A 656 36.08 -7.80 0.88
N ILE A 657 36.24 -9.11 1.09
CA ILE A 657 37.54 -9.76 0.91
C ILE A 657 37.93 -9.75 -0.57
N ARG A 658 36.99 -10.02 -1.49
CA ARG A 658 37.24 -9.93 -2.94
C ARG A 658 37.65 -8.52 -3.37
N ALA A 659 36.99 -7.47 -2.86
CA ALA A 659 37.37 -6.09 -3.13
C ALA A 659 38.78 -5.78 -2.60
N THR A 660 39.11 -6.25 -1.40
CA THR A 660 40.45 -6.07 -0.80
C THR A 660 41.53 -6.81 -1.59
N LEU A 661 41.27 -8.03 -2.04
CA LEU A 661 42.19 -8.81 -2.89
C LEU A 661 42.41 -8.13 -4.24
N ALA A 662 41.35 -7.58 -4.83
CA ALA A 662 41.43 -6.82 -6.08
C ALA A 662 42.29 -5.55 -5.91
N ASP A 663 42.13 -4.83 -4.79
CA ASP A 663 42.98 -3.67 -4.44
C ASP A 663 44.46 -4.07 -4.28
N TRP A 664 44.74 -5.31 -3.85
CA TRP A 664 46.10 -5.85 -3.76
C TRP A 664 46.63 -6.42 -5.08
N GLY A 665 45.85 -6.37 -6.16
CA GLY A 665 46.21 -6.93 -7.47
C GLY A 665 46.23 -8.45 -7.52
N VAL A 666 45.55 -9.12 -6.58
CA VAL A 666 45.43 -10.59 -6.54
C VAL A 666 44.21 -11.01 -7.37
N ASP A 667 44.41 -11.93 -8.31
CA ASP A 667 43.33 -12.51 -9.10
C ASP A 667 42.40 -13.34 -8.21
N HIS A 668 41.12 -12.99 -8.23
CA HIS A 668 40.04 -13.59 -7.45
C HIS A 668 39.73 -15.05 -7.85
N THR A 669 40.28 -15.52 -8.97
CA THR A 669 40.20 -16.93 -9.40
C THR A 669 41.11 -17.88 -8.60
N VAL A 670 42.08 -17.34 -7.84
CA VAL A 670 43.08 -18.15 -7.09
C VAL A 670 42.54 -18.64 -5.74
N LEU A 671 41.48 -18.03 -5.18
CA LEU A 671 40.87 -18.42 -3.89
C LEU A 671 39.37 -18.70 -4.07
N PRO A 672 38.98 -19.94 -4.43
CA PRO A 672 37.57 -20.25 -4.72
C PRO A 672 36.66 -20.23 -3.49
N ASN A 673 37.19 -20.36 -2.26
CA ASN A 673 36.43 -20.41 -1.02
C ASN A 673 36.97 -19.42 0.02
N VAL A 674 36.54 -18.17 -0.06
CA VAL A 674 37.04 -17.10 0.82
C VAL A 674 36.33 -17.09 2.18
N VAL A 675 35.10 -17.61 2.23
CA VAL A 675 34.29 -17.73 3.45
C VAL A 675 33.53 -19.06 3.42
N ALA A 676 34.17 -20.16 3.82
CA ALA A 676 33.47 -21.44 3.96
C ALA A 676 32.78 -21.52 5.34
N PRO A 677 31.48 -21.86 5.44
CA PRO A 677 30.95 -22.41 6.68
C PRO A 677 31.55 -23.81 6.85
N VAL A 678 32.17 -24.07 8.00
CA VAL A 678 32.69 -25.40 8.34
C VAL A 678 31.50 -26.35 8.55
N LYS A 679 31.06 -27.01 7.48
CA LYS A 679 30.57 -28.39 7.45
C LYS A 679 30.73 -28.88 6.01
N ALA A 680 31.65 -29.82 5.82
CA ALA A 680 31.90 -30.45 4.55
C ALA A 680 30.61 -31.06 4.00
N THR A 681 30.09 -30.53 2.90
CA THR A 681 29.21 -31.28 2.00
C THR A 681 30.08 -32.24 1.21
N GLU A 682 29.68 -33.50 1.18
CA GLU A 682 30.23 -34.55 0.34
C GLU A 682 30.43 -34.06 -1.11
N PRO A 683 31.43 -34.60 -1.84
CA PRO A 683 31.63 -34.25 -3.25
C PRO A 683 30.36 -34.52 -4.05
N ASP A 684 29.99 -33.55 -4.90
CA ASP A 684 28.89 -33.64 -5.85
C ASP A 684 28.85 -35.01 -6.55
N PRO A 685 27.85 -35.87 -6.25
CA PRO A 685 27.77 -37.21 -6.84
C PRO A 685 27.44 -37.19 -8.34
N TYR A 686 27.19 -36.00 -8.91
CA TYR A 686 26.87 -35.79 -10.32
C TYR A 686 27.98 -35.11 -11.11
N ARG A 687 29.15 -34.84 -10.51
CA ARG A 687 30.31 -34.35 -11.26
C ARG A 687 30.91 -35.50 -12.10
N ALA A 688 30.82 -35.39 -13.42
CA ALA A 688 31.50 -36.30 -14.32
C ALA A 688 33.02 -36.29 -14.03
N PRO A 689 33.71 -37.45 -14.00
CA PRO A 689 35.16 -37.50 -13.78
C PRO A 689 35.86 -36.73 -14.91
N THR A 690 36.74 -35.81 -14.54
CA THR A 690 37.62 -35.15 -15.52
C THR A 690 38.84 -36.02 -15.80
N GLU A 691 39.52 -35.83 -16.93
CA GLU A 691 40.75 -36.56 -17.28
C GLU A 691 41.85 -36.48 -16.20
N HIS A 692 41.74 -35.51 -15.28
CA HIS A 692 42.64 -35.34 -14.14
C HIS A 692 42.37 -36.31 -12.96
N ASP A 693 41.19 -36.93 -12.92
CA ASP A 693 40.76 -37.82 -11.84
C ASP A 693 41.13 -39.30 -12.09
N LEU A 694 41.71 -39.61 -13.26
CA LEU A 694 42.18 -40.94 -13.60
C LEU A 694 43.61 -41.17 -13.08
N ASN A 695 43.76 -42.25 -12.31
CA ASN A 695 45.01 -42.69 -11.72
C ASN A 695 46.16 -42.80 -12.77
N PRO A 696 47.30 -42.12 -12.59
CA PRO A 696 48.44 -42.17 -13.52
C PRO A 696 49.06 -43.56 -13.68
N SER A 697 48.72 -44.53 -12.82
CA SER A 697 49.25 -45.90 -12.87
C SER A 697 48.48 -46.86 -13.79
N LEU A 698 47.50 -46.36 -14.56
CA LEU A 698 46.77 -47.12 -15.58
C LEU A 698 46.99 -46.60 -17.01
N ARG A 699 48.13 -45.94 -17.29
CA ARG A 699 48.59 -45.66 -18.65
C ARG A 699 49.69 -46.61 -19.08
#